data_AF-A0A3B1DV21-F1
#
_entry.id   AF-A0A3B1DV21-F1
#
_cell.length_a   1.000
_cell.length_b   1.000
_cell.length_c   1.000
_cell.angle_alpha   90.00
_cell.angle_beta   90.00
_cell.angle_gamma   90.00
#
_symmetry.space_group_name_H-M   'P 1'
#
loop_
_entity.id
_entity.type
_entity.pdbx_description
1 polymer ?
#
loop_
_entity_poly.entity_id
_entity_poly.type
_entity_poly.pdbx_seq_one_letter_code
_entity_poly.pdbx_strand_id
1 'polypeptide(L)'
;MRRSFFTVGIAAGALLAVSGLAFGLHGPSGASGASDAAGEGRLGLLPVAPTTLGLTTAPSPVEVLQIGESSRGTPISVWRVGHPEVDALGRGPDERPALLIVAGLDGRHDFGTRLALTLVDRLAGEHLELLRAYTVYIVPDLNPENDALFDMAGIPRAEFGRSPHSADADGDGRFDEDPAEDLNSDGMITMMRVKHPAPGSGLRATLVLDADEPRVLREPEEDEGEIAEYALVIEGIDNDSDGKYNEDGFAGSGGGGVDLDRNFPSLWPEHADGSGRYPLSEPETRKLVEWMLTRDNIVCALAFVPGDNILNMPVVGKTAPDGREPTGIEEDDKAVYTKVQEVFKEITRQTGAPKRGFEGSWAGSFTQFSYAQFGVWSFATPGWVRPDLVKEEQVEGDTDGEGKEKGETEASPESDPHDTPHDIPDDSLDLEAERRALLERGVPGFLTEFIVATAEERAAMMAEFDEISEQERTARMQAVMQLPEEIQLRVRALISGQPDPGPFASATNSDDAPAKTGRRSEKGTKSKPKKGKESDETKWLAYSDEHLGGAGFVEWTTFLHPQLGEVEIGGLVPGIRHEPPEREWARVADEQTKFVTELLGLFPKLTVEATGIERLADGLWRVRVRGTNTGALPTRAAIGVKARRIPPIVVRLGVEVDDILIGQPVQRWGAIAGHGGYEEVEWTIRAADGSTVPIEIRSSVFGDRVLNVILTEGE
;
A
#
# COMPACT_ATOMS: atom_id res chain seq x y z
N MET A 1 -6.04 28.35 59.37
CA MET A 1 -6.06 29.53 58.48
C MET A 1 -6.12 29.02 57.04
N ARG A 2 -7.27 28.63 56.49
CA ARG A 2 -8.20 29.42 55.64
C ARG A 2 -7.53 30.43 54.70
N ARG A 3 -7.60 30.15 53.39
CA ARG A 3 -7.86 31.03 52.22
C ARG A 3 -7.75 30.17 50.95
N SER A 4 -8.49 30.33 49.86
CA SER A 4 -9.85 30.75 49.53
C SER A 4 -9.90 30.61 48.01
N PHE A 5 -10.88 29.87 47.48
CA PHE A 5 -11.18 29.80 46.04
C PHE A 5 -11.79 31.12 45.58
N PHE A 6 -11.45 31.57 44.37
CA PHE A 6 -12.15 32.63 43.66
C PHE A 6 -12.57 32.12 42.27
N THR A 7 -13.88 32.07 42.06
CA THR A 7 -14.56 31.86 40.78
C THR A 7 -14.93 33.24 40.24
N VAL A 8 -14.68 33.51 38.96
CA VAL A 8 -15.22 34.67 38.24
C VAL A 8 -15.89 34.14 36.97
N GLY A 9 -17.18 34.45 36.82
CA GLY A 9 -17.95 34.22 35.59
C GLY A 9 -18.30 35.54 34.91
N ILE A 10 -18.33 35.53 33.58
CA ILE A 10 -18.88 36.56 32.68
C ILE A 10 -19.40 35.77 31.45
N ALA A 11 -20.70 35.49 31.33
CA ALA A 11 -21.76 36.27 30.67
C ALA A 11 -21.56 36.51 29.15
N ALA A 12 -22.19 35.66 28.34
CA ALA A 12 -22.33 35.83 26.89
C ALA A 12 -23.59 36.64 26.55
N GLY A 13 -23.44 37.69 25.75
CA GLY A 13 -24.52 38.52 25.22
C GLY A 13 -24.82 38.18 23.77
N ALA A 14 -26.09 37.88 23.47
CA ALA A 14 -26.63 37.72 22.12
C ALA A 14 -27.08 39.08 21.57
N LEU A 15 -26.78 39.37 20.29
CA LEU A 15 -27.32 40.50 19.56
C LEU A 15 -28.11 40.00 18.35
N LEU A 16 -29.39 40.39 18.28
CA LEU A 16 -30.33 40.20 17.18
C LEU A 16 -30.53 41.56 16.51
N ALA A 17 -30.50 41.61 15.17
CA ALA A 17 -31.08 42.70 14.40
C ALA A 17 -31.60 42.19 13.05
N VAL A 18 -32.79 42.70 12.70
CA VAL A 18 -33.73 42.30 11.65
C VAL A 18 -33.66 43.30 10.48
N SER A 19 -33.86 42.83 9.24
CA SER A 19 -34.54 43.48 8.08
C SER A 19 -34.43 42.53 6.88
N GLY A 20 -35.42 42.11 6.09
CA GLY A 20 -36.80 42.53 5.91
C GLY A 20 -37.01 43.14 4.52
N LEU A 21 -37.32 42.35 3.48
CA LEU A 21 -38.10 42.80 2.31
C LEU A 21 -38.64 41.61 1.49
N ALA A 22 -39.95 41.66 1.20
CA ALA A 22 -40.75 40.64 0.56
C ALA A 22 -41.40 41.20 -0.72
N PHE A 23 -41.57 40.36 -1.75
CA PHE A 23 -42.58 40.42 -2.84
C PHE A 23 -42.33 39.14 -3.68
N GLY A 24 -43.26 38.34 -4.19
CA GLY A 24 -44.71 38.26 -4.19
C GLY A 24 -45.06 37.09 -5.13
N LEU A 25 -45.91 36.16 -4.68
CA LEU A 25 -46.39 34.99 -5.45
C LEU A 25 -47.29 35.43 -6.62
N HIS A 26 -47.14 34.84 -7.80
CA HIS A 26 -48.19 34.53 -8.81
C HIS A 26 -47.67 33.47 -9.81
N GLY A 27 -48.31 32.30 -9.87
CA GLY A 27 -48.38 31.47 -11.11
C GLY A 27 -49.60 31.90 -11.95
N PRO A 28 -49.90 31.32 -13.15
CA PRO A 28 -49.63 29.94 -13.55
C PRO A 28 -49.28 29.66 -15.05
N SER A 29 -48.97 28.37 -15.32
CA SER A 29 -49.20 27.55 -16.54
C SER A 29 -48.59 27.91 -17.91
N GLY A 30 -47.97 26.92 -18.56
CA GLY A 30 -47.77 26.89 -20.01
C GLY A 30 -46.69 25.90 -20.45
N ALA A 31 -47.01 24.99 -21.37
CA ALA A 31 -46.26 23.80 -21.73
C ALA A 31 -45.21 23.98 -22.85
N SER A 32 -44.42 22.91 -23.03
CA SER A 32 -43.77 22.40 -24.26
C SER A 32 -42.33 22.81 -24.60
N GLY A 33 -41.51 21.79 -24.87
CA GLY A 33 -40.61 21.78 -26.04
C GLY A 33 -39.10 21.80 -25.81
N ALA A 34 -38.51 20.60 -25.69
CA ALA A 34 -37.21 20.16 -26.23
C ALA A 34 -35.93 21.01 -26.05
N SER A 35 -34.90 20.44 -25.40
CA SER A 35 -33.73 19.86 -26.10
C SER A 35 -32.71 19.31 -25.08
N ASP A 36 -32.39 18.02 -25.19
CA ASP A 36 -31.26 17.34 -24.55
C ASP A 36 -29.92 17.91 -25.02
N ALA A 37 -29.01 18.16 -24.07
CA ALA A 37 -27.58 17.78 -24.10
C ALA A 37 -26.81 18.57 -23.02
N ALA A 38 -25.88 17.88 -22.36
CA ALA A 38 -24.86 18.35 -21.42
C ALA A 38 -25.28 18.51 -19.94
N GLY A 39 -24.54 17.81 -19.08
CA GLY A 39 -24.53 18.00 -17.63
C GLY A 39 -24.33 16.71 -16.85
N GLU A 40 -23.11 16.16 -16.85
CA GLU A 40 -22.68 15.22 -15.81
C GLU A 40 -22.71 15.96 -14.47
N GLY A 41 -23.65 15.61 -13.61
CA GLY A 41 -23.75 16.13 -12.25
C GLY A 41 -23.23 15.08 -11.27
N ARG A 42 -22.04 15.32 -10.70
CA ARG A 42 -21.62 14.72 -9.42
C ARG A 42 -22.77 14.95 -8.41
N LEU A 43 -23.20 13.88 -7.73
CA LEU A 43 -24.14 13.99 -6.62
C LEU A 43 -23.51 14.86 -5.54
N GLY A 44 -23.91 16.13 -5.49
CA GLY A 44 -23.46 17.05 -4.45
C GLY A 44 -23.79 16.51 -3.07
N LEU A 45 -22.77 16.48 -2.20
CA LEU A 45 -22.91 16.36 -0.76
C LEU A 45 -23.92 17.39 -0.26
N LEU A 46 -25.12 16.94 0.09
CA LEU A 46 -26.10 17.81 0.73
C LEU A 46 -25.61 18.13 2.15
N PRO A 47 -25.50 19.41 2.55
CA PRO A 47 -25.16 19.76 3.92
C PRO A 47 -26.34 19.41 4.82
N VAL A 48 -26.16 18.44 5.70
CA VAL A 48 -27.16 18.10 6.73
C VAL A 48 -27.10 19.17 7.82
N ALA A 49 -27.96 20.18 7.73
CA ALA A 49 -28.14 21.14 8.81
C ALA A 49 -28.77 20.46 10.04
N PRO A 50 -28.23 20.64 11.26
CA PRO A 50 -28.81 20.03 12.45
C PRO A 50 -30.11 20.74 12.82
N THR A 51 -31.25 20.08 12.58
CA THR A 51 -32.55 20.54 13.08
C THR A 51 -32.62 20.25 14.58
N THR A 52 -32.57 21.30 15.40
CA THR A 52 -32.72 21.20 16.86
C THR A 52 -34.18 20.93 17.21
N LEU A 53 -34.51 19.66 17.43
CA LEU A 53 -35.73 19.23 18.14
C LEU A 53 -35.31 18.23 19.20
N GLY A 54 -35.62 18.54 20.47
CA GLY A 54 -35.26 17.74 21.62
C GLY A 54 -35.77 16.31 21.50
N LEU A 55 -34.84 15.39 21.25
CA LEU A 55 -35.02 13.95 21.30
C LEU A 55 -33.92 13.42 22.21
N THR A 56 -34.29 12.57 23.14
CA THR A 56 -33.34 11.67 23.82
C THR A 56 -32.63 10.88 22.72
N THR A 57 -31.43 11.30 22.32
CA THR A 57 -30.67 10.66 21.26
C THR A 57 -30.24 9.30 21.77
N ALA A 58 -30.85 8.23 21.25
CA ALA A 58 -30.28 6.91 21.36
C ALA A 58 -28.83 6.97 20.88
N PRO A 59 -27.89 6.33 21.58
CA PRO A 59 -26.48 6.40 21.20
C PRO A 59 -26.30 5.82 19.79
N SER A 60 -25.68 6.61 18.91
CA SER A 60 -25.46 6.29 17.50
C SER A 60 -24.31 5.29 17.35
N PRO A 61 -24.40 4.31 16.42
CA PRO A 61 -23.27 3.45 16.08
C PRO A 61 -22.12 4.20 15.39
N VAL A 62 -22.39 5.39 14.86
CA VAL A 62 -21.41 6.27 14.21
C VAL A 62 -21.27 7.55 15.01
N GLU A 63 -20.03 7.90 15.39
CA GLU A 63 -19.67 9.20 15.96
C GLU A 63 -18.57 9.86 15.13
N VAL A 64 -18.76 11.13 14.75
CA VAL A 64 -17.78 11.91 13.99
C VAL A 64 -16.94 12.73 14.98
N LEU A 65 -15.63 12.46 15.00
CA LEU A 65 -14.65 13.11 15.84
C LEU A 65 -13.78 14.02 15.00
N GLN A 66 -13.84 15.33 15.22
CA GLN A 66 -12.88 16.25 14.60
C GLN A 66 -11.52 16.11 15.28
N ILE A 67 -10.48 15.79 14.51
CA ILE A 67 -9.12 15.55 15.01
C ILE A 67 -8.19 16.76 14.79
N GLY A 68 -8.59 17.67 13.90
CA GLY A 68 -7.82 18.85 13.56
C GLY A 68 -8.44 19.64 12.43
N GLU A 69 -7.61 20.48 11.83
CA GLU A 69 -7.91 21.26 10.63
C GLU A 69 -6.72 21.10 9.66
N SER A 70 -7.01 21.14 8.37
CA SER A 70 -6.05 21.15 7.27
C SER A 70 -5.21 22.44 7.26
N SER A 71 -4.28 22.54 6.31
CA SER A 71 -3.47 23.75 6.10
C SER A 71 -4.29 25.03 5.83
N ARG A 72 -5.52 24.90 5.32
CA ARG A 72 -6.43 26.04 5.04
C ARG A 72 -7.64 26.11 5.96
N GLY A 73 -7.70 25.29 7.01
CA GLY A 73 -8.74 25.37 8.04
C GLY A 73 -9.93 24.43 7.85
N THR A 74 -9.90 23.52 6.87
CA THR A 74 -10.95 22.53 6.65
C THR A 74 -10.88 21.44 7.73
N PRO A 75 -12.01 21.10 8.41
CA PRO A 75 -11.99 20.09 9.46
C PRO A 75 -11.54 18.72 8.98
N ILE A 76 -10.62 18.11 9.72
CA ILE A 76 -10.21 16.71 9.51
C ILE A 76 -10.94 15.86 10.54
N SER A 77 -11.58 14.78 10.08
CA SER A 77 -12.46 13.97 10.93
C SER A 77 -12.12 12.49 10.90
N VAL A 78 -12.34 11.84 12.03
CA VAL A 78 -12.38 10.38 12.18
C VAL A 78 -13.80 9.97 12.54
N TRP A 79 -14.34 9.02 11.80
CA TRP A 79 -15.67 8.45 12.01
C TRP A 79 -15.49 7.15 12.78
N ARG A 80 -15.88 7.14 14.04
CA ARG A 80 -15.88 5.94 14.89
C ARG A 80 -17.16 5.16 14.63
N VAL A 81 -17.01 3.96 14.07
CA VAL A 81 -18.09 2.99 13.83
C VAL A 81 -17.96 1.85 14.84
N GLY A 82 -18.93 1.74 15.75
CA GLY A 82 -18.87 0.79 16.86
C GLY A 82 -20.24 0.54 17.47
N HIS A 83 -20.46 -0.64 18.06
CA HIS A 83 -21.72 -0.88 18.76
C HIS A 83 -21.85 0.09 19.96
N PRO A 84 -22.96 0.83 20.11
CA PRO A 84 -23.07 1.93 21.07
C PRO A 84 -23.15 1.49 22.54
N GLU A 85 -23.71 0.31 22.80
CA GLU A 85 -23.73 -0.28 24.16
C GLU A 85 -22.34 -0.78 24.56
N VAL A 86 -22.03 -0.77 25.85
CA VAL A 86 -20.83 -1.43 26.39
C VAL A 86 -20.86 -2.93 26.15
N ASP A 87 -19.69 -3.55 26.03
CA ASP A 87 -19.60 -4.99 25.83
C ASP A 87 -19.67 -5.77 27.16
N ALA A 88 -19.50 -7.10 27.10
CA ALA A 88 -19.53 -7.97 28.28
C ALA A 88 -18.43 -7.68 29.32
N LEU A 89 -17.39 -6.93 28.95
CA LEU A 89 -16.31 -6.48 29.83
C LEU A 89 -16.52 -5.04 30.31
N GLY A 90 -17.64 -4.41 29.97
CA GLY A 90 -17.94 -3.02 30.31
C GLY A 90 -17.23 -1.99 29.44
N ARG A 91 -16.63 -2.42 28.31
CA ARG A 91 -15.85 -1.54 27.43
C ARG A 91 -16.75 -0.76 26.49
N GLY A 92 -16.53 0.55 26.42
CA GLY A 92 -17.07 1.41 25.38
C GLY A 92 -16.44 1.11 24.00
N PRO A 93 -16.96 1.70 22.92
CA PRO A 93 -16.41 1.49 21.57
C PRO A 93 -14.93 1.87 21.48
N ASP A 94 -14.52 3.02 22.04
CA ASP A 94 -13.11 3.45 22.00
C ASP A 94 -12.14 2.57 22.83
N GLU A 95 -12.64 1.58 23.59
CA GLU A 95 -11.84 0.66 24.40
C GLU A 95 -11.74 -0.75 23.78
N ARG A 96 -12.40 -0.99 22.64
CA ARG A 96 -12.37 -2.29 21.94
C ARG A 96 -11.19 -2.34 20.96
N PRO A 97 -10.63 -3.54 20.67
CA PRO A 97 -9.67 -3.70 19.59
C PRO A 97 -10.19 -3.10 18.30
N ALA A 98 -9.36 -2.29 17.64
CA ALA A 98 -9.82 -1.43 16.56
C ALA A 98 -9.01 -1.58 15.26
N LEU A 99 -9.73 -1.49 14.14
CA LEU A 99 -9.18 -1.28 12.81
C LEU A 99 -9.22 0.21 12.49
N LEU A 100 -8.10 0.78 12.06
CA LEU A 100 -8.06 2.12 11.48
C LEU A 100 -8.06 2.01 9.95
N ILE A 101 -8.99 2.68 9.29
CA ILE A 101 -9.06 2.82 7.84
C ILE A 101 -8.76 4.28 7.48
N VAL A 102 -7.85 4.51 6.54
CA VAL A 102 -7.49 5.86 6.08
C VAL A 102 -7.63 5.94 4.56
N ALA A 103 -8.41 6.90 4.08
CA ALA A 103 -8.55 7.26 2.67
C ALA A 103 -8.23 8.76 2.48
N GLY A 104 -8.20 9.23 1.23
CA GLY A 104 -7.83 10.61 0.90
C GLY A 104 -6.38 10.96 1.25
N LEU A 105 -5.47 9.99 1.36
CA LEU A 105 -4.03 10.26 1.47
C LEU A 105 -3.46 10.83 0.16
N ASP A 106 -4.02 10.40 -0.96
CA ASP A 106 -3.68 10.81 -2.31
C ASP A 106 -4.97 11.23 -3.02
N GLY A 107 -5.07 12.51 -3.40
CA GLY A 107 -6.26 13.09 -4.03
C GLY A 107 -6.60 12.52 -5.41
N ARG A 108 -5.68 11.80 -6.05
CA ARG A 108 -6.01 11.04 -7.28
C ARG A 108 -6.91 9.83 -7.00
N HIS A 109 -7.06 9.44 -5.74
CA HIS A 109 -7.78 8.25 -5.31
C HIS A 109 -9.12 8.57 -4.63
N ASP A 110 -9.96 9.39 -5.28
CA ASP A 110 -11.32 9.74 -4.83
C ASP A 110 -12.18 8.49 -4.57
N PHE A 111 -11.99 7.44 -5.38
CA PHE A 111 -12.69 6.18 -5.17
C PHE A 111 -12.45 5.57 -3.78
N GLY A 112 -11.24 5.72 -3.23
CA GLY A 112 -10.90 5.31 -1.86
C GLY A 112 -11.72 6.05 -0.79
N THR A 113 -11.92 7.37 -0.95
CA THR A 113 -12.75 8.20 -0.07
C THR A 113 -14.19 7.71 -0.07
N ARG A 114 -14.70 7.39 -1.25
CA ARG A 114 -16.08 6.92 -1.45
C ARG A 114 -16.30 5.50 -0.93
N LEU A 115 -15.30 4.61 -1.08
CA LEU A 115 -15.29 3.30 -0.42
C LEU A 115 -15.31 3.44 1.10
N ALA A 116 -14.48 4.33 1.67
CA ALA A 116 -14.42 4.54 3.11
C ALA A 116 -15.77 5.01 3.69
N LEU A 117 -16.45 5.94 3.02
CA LEU A 117 -17.81 6.36 3.39
C LEU A 117 -18.83 5.22 3.25
N THR A 118 -18.76 4.45 2.17
CA THR A 118 -19.65 3.29 1.96
C THR A 118 -19.48 2.24 3.06
N LEU A 119 -18.24 2.03 3.54
CA LEU A 119 -17.95 1.14 4.65
C LEU A 119 -18.58 1.61 5.97
N VAL A 120 -18.64 2.92 6.22
CA VAL A 120 -19.37 3.46 7.40
C VAL A 120 -20.81 2.95 7.39
N ASP A 121 -21.51 3.15 6.27
CA ASP A 121 -22.92 2.81 6.14
C ASP A 121 -23.16 1.30 6.27
N ARG A 122 -22.34 0.48 5.60
CA ARG A 122 -22.47 -0.98 5.63
C ARG A 122 -22.12 -1.56 6.99
N LEU A 123 -21.05 -1.09 7.63
CA LEU A 123 -20.67 -1.58 8.95
C LEU A 123 -21.74 -1.22 10.01
N ALA A 124 -22.27 0.01 9.97
CA ALA A 124 -23.30 0.46 10.89
C ALA A 124 -24.67 -0.19 10.63
N GLY A 125 -25.02 -0.43 9.36
CA GLY A 125 -26.32 -0.95 8.94
C GLY A 125 -26.43 -2.48 8.92
N GLU A 126 -25.36 -3.17 8.53
CA GLU A 126 -25.39 -4.61 8.21
C GLU A 126 -24.55 -5.46 9.19
N HIS A 127 -23.53 -4.86 9.83
CA HIS A 127 -22.56 -5.58 10.66
C HIS A 127 -22.49 -5.10 12.12
N LEU A 128 -23.55 -4.47 12.64
CA LEU A 128 -23.56 -3.86 13.97
C LEU A 128 -23.20 -4.84 15.11
N GLU A 129 -23.59 -6.12 15.01
CA GLU A 129 -23.27 -7.13 16.02
C GLU A 129 -21.78 -7.52 16.05
N LEU A 130 -21.10 -7.50 14.90
CA LEU A 130 -19.64 -7.68 14.83
C LEU A 130 -18.93 -6.58 15.64
N LEU A 131 -19.48 -5.37 15.61
CA LEU A 131 -18.95 -4.19 16.31
C LEU A 131 -19.19 -4.20 17.83
N ARG A 132 -19.82 -5.24 18.40
CA ARG A 132 -19.79 -5.47 19.86
C ARG A 132 -18.41 -5.88 20.34
N ALA A 133 -17.65 -6.57 19.50
CA ALA A 133 -16.30 -7.04 19.83
C ALA A 133 -15.20 -6.05 19.40
N TYR A 134 -15.48 -5.22 18.39
CA TYR A 134 -14.49 -4.39 17.71
C TYR A 134 -14.95 -2.94 17.53
N THR A 135 -14.05 -2.09 17.07
CA THR A 135 -14.37 -0.73 16.60
C THR A 135 -13.62 -0.46 15.31
N VAL A 136 -14.25 0.29 14.41
CA VAL A 136 -13.61 0.72 13.17
C VAL A 136 -13.52 2.23 13.19
N TYR A 137 -12.32 2.77 13.13
CA TYR A 137 -12.08 4.18 12.94
C TYR A 137 -11.84 4.43 11.46
N ILE A 138 -12.60 5.34 10.85
CA ILE A 138 -12.49 5.64 9.42
C ILE A 138 -12.15 7.12 9.26
N VAL A 139 -11.00 7.41 8.65
CA VAL A 139 -10.70 8.74 8.09
C VAL A 139 -11.13 8.68 6.63
N PRO A 140 -12.31 9.22 6.28
CA PRO A 140 -12.81 9.12 4.92
C PRO A 140 -11.96 9.92 3.94
N ASP A 141 -11.43 11.06 4.39
CA ASP A 141 -10.59 11.93 3.60
C ASP A 141 -9.60 12.66 4.52
N LEU A 142 -8.31 12.44 4.27
CA LEU A 142 -7.21 13.09 4.98
C LEU A 142 -6.70 14.34 4.24
N ASN A 143 -7.03 14.51 2.96
CA ASN A 143 -6.60 15.62 2.11
C ASN A 143 -7.80 16.43 1.57
N PRO A 144 -8.62 17.01 2.47
CA PRO A 144 -9.83 17.73 2.05
C PRO A 144 -9.55 18.99 1.23
N GLU A 145 -8.30 19.48 1.24
CA GLU A 145 -7.89 20.61 0.42
C GLU A 145 -7.69 20.27 -1.05
N ASN A 146 -7.32 19.02 -1.35
CA ASN A 146 -7.23 18.57 -2.72
C ASN A 146 -8.64 18.41 -3.32
N ASP A 147 -9.55 17.78 -2.58
CA ASP A 147 -10.96 17.66 -2.99
C ASP A 147 -11.59 19.05 -3.21
N ALA A 148 -11.38 19.97 -2.26
CA ALA A 148 -11.87 21.34 -2.37
C ALA A 148 -11.27 22.12 -3.56
N LEU A 149 -10.03 21.82 -3.97
CA LEU A 149 -9.39 22.44 -5.14
C LEU A 149 -10.12 22.06 -6.43
N PHE A 150 -10.42 20.78 -6.62
CA PHE A 150 -11.11 20.29 -7.83
C PHE A 150 -12.62 20.58 -7.84
N ASP A 151 -13.21 20.94 -6.69
CA ASP A 151 -14.58 21.47 -6.63
C ASP A 151 -14.68 22.95 -7.05
N MET A 152 -13.55 23.66 -7.20
CA MET A 152 -13.56 25.04 -7.67
C MET A 152 -13.82 25.12 -9.18
N ALA A 153 -14.76 25.99 -9.57
CA ALA A 153 -15.08 26.21 -10.97
C ALA A 153 -13.86 26.71 -11.77
N GLY A 154 -13.52 25.99 -12.84
CA GLY A 154 -12.45 26.36 -13.76
C GLY A 154 -11.09 25.74 -13.49
N ILE A 155 -10.95 24.86 -12.49
CA ILE A 155 -9.76 24.02 -12.33
C ILE A 155 -9.88 22.79 -13.24
N PRO A 156 -8.93 22.56 -14.18
CA PRO A 156 -8.95 21.40 -15.04
C PRO A 156 -8.66 20.12 -14.24
N ARG A 157 -9.21 18.98 -14.66
CA ARG A 157 -8.85 17.69 -14.07
C ARG A 157 -7.40 17.37 -14.39
N ALA A 158 -6.63 16.89 -13.41
CA ALA A 158 -5.22 16.61 -13.59
C ALA A 158 -4.81 15.36 -12.80
N GLU A 159 -3.70 14.73 -13.19
CA GLU A 159 -3.06 13.64 -12.45
C GLU A 159 -2.33 14.17 -11.20
N PHE A 160 -3.07 14.83 -10.31
CA PHE A 160 -2.57 15.54 -9.14
C PHE A 160 -3.34 15.16 -7.87
N GLY A 161 -2.62 14.74 -6.83
CA GLY A 161 -3.22 14.27 -5.57
C GLY A 161 -2.55 14.79 -4.31
N ARG A 162 -1.67 15.77 -4.43
CA ARG A 162 -0.90 16.31 -3.30
C ARG A 162 -1.72 17.35 -2.53
N SER A 163 -1.41 17.53 -1.26
CA SER A 163 -1.93 18.63 -0.46
C SER A 163 -1.40 19.95 -1.03
N PRO A 164 -2.27 20.90 -1.42
CA PRO A 164 -1.84 22.16 -2.00
C PRO A 164 -1.02 23.00 -1.02
N HIS A 165 0.28 23.06 -1.25
CA HIS A 165 1.23 23.86 -0.48
C HIS A 165 2.22 24.53 -1.42
N SER A 166 2.62 25.76 -1.10
CA SER A 166 3.66 26.44 -1.88
C SER A 166 5.00 25.78 -1.63
N ALA A 167 5.63 25.24 -2.66
CA ALA A 167 6.88 24.49 -2.53
C ALA A 167 7.91 24.97 -3.56
N ASP A 168 9.18 24.82 -3.18
CA ASP A 168 10.36 24.93 -4.04
C ASP A 168 10.82 23.48 -4.26
N ALA A 169 10.26 22.81 -5.26
CA ALA A 169 10.38 21.35 -5.38
C ALA A 169 11.77 20.90 -5.88
N ASP A 170 12.46 21.74 -6.65
CA ASP A 170 13.79 21.45 -7.20
C ASP A 170 14.94 22.12 -6.42
N GLY A 171 14.62 23.00 -5.46
CA GLY A 171 15.54 23.60 -4.50
C GLY A 171 16.35 24.77 -5.08
N ASP A 172 15.86 25.41 -6.13
CA ASP A 172 16.53 26.52 -6.81
C ASP A 172 16.27 27.90 -6.16
N GLY A 173 15.35 27.94 -5.18
CA GLY A 173 14.97 29.12 -4.41
C GLY A 173 13.75 29.86 -4.96
N ARG A 174 13.12 29.34 -6.00
CA ARG A 174 11.85 29.81 -6.56
C ARG A 174 10.73 28.85 -6.18
N PHE A 175 9.48 29.29 -6.34
CA PHE A 175 8.32 28.61 -5.77
C PHE A 175 7.18 28.60 -6.78
N ASP A 176 6.56 27.43 -6.93
CA ASP A 176 5.35 27.20 -7.72
C ASP A 176 5.50 27.71 -9.18
N GLU A 177 6.69 27.56 -9.76
CA GLU A 177 7.03 27.86 -11.15
C GLU A 177 6.37 26.86 -12.11
N ASP A 178 5.97 27.39 -13.27
CA ASP A 178 5.39 26.65 -14.38
C ASP A 178 4.33 25.62 -13.94
N PRO A 179 3.11 26.04 -13.56
CA PRO A 179 2.02 25.08 -13.36
C PRO A 179 1.66 24.40 -14.68
N ALA A 180 0.98 23.26 -14.62
CA ALA A 180 0.32 22.72 -15.79
C ALA A 180 -0.85 23.61 -16.20
N GLU A 181 -1.05 23.77 -17.51
CA GLU A 181 -2.07 24.65 -18.08
C GLU A 181 -2.85 23.92 -19.16
N ASP A 182 -4.19 24.03 -19.09
CA ASP A 182 -5.10 23.52 -20.10
C ASP A 182 -5.06 24.44 -21.33
N LEU A 183 -4.11 24.16 -22.23
CA LEU A 183 -3.83 24.95 -23.43
C LEU A 183 -4.92 24.78 -24.48
N ASN A 184 -5.51 23.59 -24.58
CA ASN A 184 -6.53 23.27 -25.56
C ASN A 184 -7.97 23.60 -25.07
N SER A 185 -8.13 23.95 -23.79
CA SER A 185 -9.41 24.27 -23.12
C SER A 185 -10.41 23.12 -23.12
N ASP A 186 -9.95 21.88 -23.01
CA ASP A 186 -10.80 20.68 -22.93
C ASP A 186 -11.21 20.32 -21.49
N GLY A 187 -10.72 21.07 -20.49
CA GLY A 187 -11.01 20.89 -19.07
C GLY A 187 -10.14 19.83 -18.40
N MET A 188 -9.11 19.32 -19.07
CA MET A 188 -8.17 18.33 -18.55
C MET A 188 -6.73 18.81 -18.77
N ILE A 189 -5.84 18.43 -17.85
CA ILE A 189 -4.41 18.49 -18.06
C ILE A 189 -3.98 17.11 -18.55
N THR A 190 -3.57 17.05 -19.81
CA THR A 190 -3.06 15.81 -20.41
C THR A 190 -1.56 15.95 -20.69
N MET A 191 -1.06 15.22 -21.69
CA MET A 191 0.33 15.28 -22.10
C MET A 191 0.45 16.06 -23.41
N MET A 192 1.61 16.68 -23.61
CA MET A 192 2.01 17.30 -24.86
C MET A 192 3.23 16.57 -25.42
N ARG A 193 3.11 16.04 -26.64
CA ARG A 193 4.25 15.46 -27.37
C ARG A 193 4.79 16.43 -28.40
N VAL A 194 6.11 16.61 -28.38
CA VAL A 194 6.83 17.59 -29.20
C VAL A 194 7.74 16.84 -30.15
N LYS A 195 7.43 16.91 -31.46
CA LYS A 195 8.23 16.25 -32.49
C LYS A 195 9.47 17.10 -32.84
N HIS A 196 10.64 16.47 -32.82
CA HIS A 196 11.95 17.06 -33.11
C HIS A 196 12.14 18.42 -32.42
N PRO A 197 12.13 18.45 -31.07
CA PRO A 197 12.24 19.69 -30.32
C PRO A 197 13.45 20.51 -30.77
N ALA A 198 13.24 21.82 -30.98
CA ALA A 198 14.27 22.70 -31.53
C ALA A 198 15.47 22.81 -30.56
N PRO A 199 16.71 22.89 -31.07
CA PRO A 199 17.86 23.17 -30.22
C PRO A 199 17.67 24.47 -29.42
N GLY A 200 17.84 24.39 -28.11
CA GLY A 200 17.62 25.53 -27.20
C GLY A 200 16.19 25.65 -26.65
N SER A 201 15.27 24.76 -27.01
CA SER A 201 13.95 24.64 -26.37
C SER A 201 13.99 23.99 -24.99
N GLY A 202 15.17 23.57 -24.50
CA GLY A 202 15.32 22.81 -23.25
C GLY A 202 14.82 21.35 -23.30
N LEU A 203 13.97 21.01 -24.27
CA LEU A 203 13.48 19.66 -24.48
C LEU A 203 14.44 18.81 -25.33
N ARG A 204 14.51 17.51 -25.01
CA ARG A 204 15.26 16.52 -25.78
C ARG A 204 14.33 15.39 -26.22
N ALA A 205 14.39 15.01 -27.49
CA ALA A 205 13.72 13.81 -27.95
C ALA A 205 14.36 12.57 -27.32
N THR A 206 13.53 11.81 -26.61
CA THR A 206 13.91 10.56 -25.94
C THR A 206 13.01 9.39 -26.35
N LEU A 207 11.90 9.66 -27.05
CA LEU A 207 10.87 8.69 -27.35
C LEU A 207 10.60 8.56 -28.86
N VAL A 208 10.07 7.41 -29.26
CA VAL A 208 9.54 7.11 -30.59
C VAL A 208 8.09 6.61 -30.44
N LEU A 209 7.29 6.71 -31.51
CA LEU A 209 5.94 6.12 -31.50
C LEU A 209 6.04 4.60 -31.48
N ASP A 210 5.15 3.96 -30.72
CA ASP A 210 4.97 2.52 -30.87
C ASP A 210 4.38 2.22 -32.26
N ALA A 211 4.98 1.25 -32.96
CA ALA A 211 4.62 0.93 -34.34
C ALA A 211 3.28 0.21 -34.46
N ASP A 212 2.90 -0.55 -33.42
CA ASP A 212 1.64 -1.28 -33.37
C ASP A 212 0.53 -0.43 -32.73
N GLU A 213 0.87 0.48 -31.82
CA GLU A 213 -0.07 1.41 -31.17
C GLU A 213 0.46 2.87 -31.16
N PRO A 214 0.28 3.65 -32.25
CA PRO A 214 0.83 5.00 -32.39
C PRO A 214 0.33 6.06 -31.38
N ARG A 215 -0.66 5.72 -30.54
CA ARG A 215 -1.07 6.54 -29.40
C ARG A 215 -0.03 6.49 -28.27
N VAL A 216 0.76 5.44 -28.17
CA VAL A 216 1.80 5.24 -27.14
C VAL A 216 3.16 5.70 -27.64
N LEU A 217 3.93 6.31 -26.74
CA LEU A 217 5.35 6.59 -26.94
C LEU A 217 6.19 5.59 -26.14
N ARG A 218 7.29 5.13 -26.73
CA ARG A 218 8.25 4.23 -26.07
C ARG A 218 9.69 4.68 -26.29
N GLU A 219 10.59 4.13 -25.50
CA GLU A 219 12.03 4.29 -25.75
C GLU A 219 12.40 3.63 -27.09
N PRO A 220 13.33 4.22 -27.86
CA PRO A 220 13.81 3.65 -29.11
C PRO A 220 14.60 2.35 -28.86
N GLU A 221 14.41 1.36 -29.73
CA GLU A 221 15.20 0.14 -29.71
C GLU A 221 16.57 0.38 -30.38
N GLU A 222 17.64 0.39 -29.59
CA GLU A 222 19.00 0.68 -30.06
C GLU A 222 19.48 -0.32 -31.13
N ASP A 223 19.08 -1.60 -31.01
CA ASP A 223 19.46 -2.68 -31.91
C ASP A 223 18.71 -2.63 -33.25
N GLU A 224 17.55 -1.97 -33.30
CA GLU A 224 16.82 -1.70 -34.54
C GLU A 224 17.25 -0.37 -35.21
N GLY A 225 18.16 0.39 -34.58
CA GLY A 225 18.66 1.65 -35.09
C GLY A 225 17.62 2.77 -35.08
N GLU A 226 16.63 2.67 -34.20
CA GLU A 226 15.61 3.69 -34.03
C GLU A 226 16.18 4.97 -33.43
N ILE A 227 15.68 6.11 -33.88
CA ILE A 227 16.10 7.42 -33.41
C ILE A 227 14.91 8.05 -32.70
N ALA A 228 15.12 8.52 -31.48
CA ALA A 228 14.11 9.27 -30.75
C ALA A 228 13.68 10.52 -31.53
N GLU A 229 12.37 10.66 -31.73
CA GLU A 229 11.78 11.78 -32.46
C GLU A 229 10.98 12.72 -31.56
N TYR A 230 10.47 12.23 -30.43
CA TYR A 230 9.53 12.96 -29.59
C TYR A 230 10.10 13.22 -28.20
N ALA A 231 9.81 14.41 -27.68
CA ALA A 231 9.79 14.68 -26.24
C ALA A 231 8.34 14.61 -25.76
N LEU A 232 8.12 14.14 -24.53
CA LEU A 232 6.82 14.10 -23.89
C LEU A 232 6.90 14.91 -22.59
N VAL A 233 6.02 15.90 -22.47
CA VAL A 233 5.92 16.79 -21.31
C VAL A 233 4.45 16.94 -20.91
N ILE A 234 4.19 17.48 -19.73
CA ILE A 234 2.84 17.83 -19.31
C ILE A 234 2.35 19.00 -20.19
N GLU A 235 1.04 19.12 -20.35
CA GLU A 235 0.46 20.26 -21.04
C GLU A 235 0.73 21.58 -20.29
N GLY A 236 1.38 22.53 -20.97
CA GLY A 236 1.61 23.90 -20.47
C GLY A 236 2.77 24.60 -21.16
N ILE A 237 3.18 25.75 -20.63
CA ILE A 237 4.23 26.63 -21.14
C ILE A 237 5.39 26.76 -20.14
N ASP A 238 6.51 27.30 -20.63
CA ASP A 238 7.64 27.76 -19.82
C ASP A 238 7.38 29.23 -19.44
N ASN A 239 6.76 29.48 -18.29
CA ASN A 239 6.22 30.81 -17.95
C ASN A 239 7.35 31.82 -17.67
N ASP A 240 8.51 31.36 -17.23
CA ASP A 240 9.63 32.20 -16.81
C ASP A 240 10.78 32.25 -17.85
N SER A 241 10.70 31.42 -18.89
CA SER A 241 11.62 31.32 -20.04
C SER A 241 13.01 30.79 -19.71
N ASP A 242 13.14 29.87 -18.75
CA ASP A 242 14.40 29.24 -18.38
C ASP A 242 14.71 27.94 -19.17
N GLY A 243 13.75 27.46 -19.97
CA GLY A 243 13.83 26.27 -20.80
C GLY A 243 13.39 24.98 -20.10
N LYS A 244 12.88 25.07 -18.87
CA LYS A 244 12.20 23.97 -18.21
C LYS A 244 10.69 24.18 -18.32
N TYR A 245 9.94 23.10 -18.17
CA TYR A 245 8.51 23.10 -18.42
C TYR A 245 7.81 22.36 -17.30
N ASN A 246 6.74 22.97 -16.81
CA ASN A 246 5.84 22.39 -15.83
C ASN A 246 6.58 21.87 -14.59
N GLU A 247 7.29 22.70 -13.83
CA GLU A 247 8.17 22.22 -12.75
C GLU A 247 7.42 21.95 -11.45
N ASP A 248 7.28 22.96 -10.59
CA ASP A 248 6.83 22.82 -9.21
C ASP A 248 5.45 23.46 -8.95
N GLY A 249 4.81 24.02 -9.97
CA GLY A 249 3.43 24.47 -9.93
C GLY A 249 2.39 23.34 -9.92
N PHE A 250 1.11 23.74 -9.84
CA PHE A 250 -0.03 22.81 -9.81
C PHE A 250 0.03 21.80 -10.97
N ALA A 251 -0.02 20.51 -10.62
CA ALA A 251 0.02 19.40 -11.59
C ALA A 251 1.24 19.40 -12.53
N GLY A 252 2.33 20.08 -12.15
CA GLY A 252 3.61 20.00 -12.85
C GLY A 252 4.31 18.65 -12.66
N SER A 253 5.50 18.52 -13.24
CA SER A 253 6.38 17.35 -13.21
C SER A 253 6.94 17.07 -11.82
N GLY A 254 7.23 18.12 -11.05
CA GLY A 254 7.47 18.09 -9.60
C GLY A 254 6.18 18.02 -8.79
N GLY A 255 5.01 17.91 -9.43
CA GLY A 255 3.70 17.77 -8.82
C GLY A 255 3.16 19.03 -8.13
N GLY A 256 4.01 19.82 -7.47
CA GLY A 256 3.62 20.91 -6.56
C GLY A 256 3.03 20.39 -5.25
N GLY A 257 3.16 21.15 -4.16
CA GLY A 257 2.64 20.74 -2.85
C GLY A 257 3.27 19.48 -2.25
N VAL A 258 2.59 18.91 -1.25
CA VAL A 258 3.12 17.79 -0.44
C VAL A 258 2.28 16.53 -0.63
N ASP A 259 2.93 15.43 -0.99
CA ASP A 259 2.35 14.09 -0.97
C ASP A 259 2.21 13.66 0.51
N LEU A 260 0.97 13.64 1.02
CA LEU A 260 0.72 13.28 2.41
C LEU A 260 1.22 11.88 2.72
N ASP A 261 1.14 10.96 1.75
CA ASP A 261 1.65 9.61 1.91
C ASP A 261 3.18 9.52 1.73
N ARG A 262 3.90 10.64 1.63
CA ARG A 262 5.37 10.69 1.76
C ARG A 262 5.83 11.57 2.92
N ASN A 263 4.89 12.04 3.75
CA ASN A 263 5.15 12.99 4.82
C ASN A 263 5.23 12.35 6.22
N PHE A 264 5.20 11.02 6.36
CA PHE A 264 5.31 10.34 7.64
C PHE A 264 6.78 10.07 8.05
N PRO A 265 7.10 9.88 9.36
CA PRO A 265 8.49 9.82 9.84
C PRO A 265 9.29 8.57 9.45
N SER A 266 8.60 7.49 9.11
CA SER A 266 9.23 6.21 8.82
C SER A 266 9.99 6.22 7.51
N LEU A 267 11.32 6.05 7.58
CA LEU A 267 12.22 6.12 6.43
C LEU A 267 11.98 7.36 5.56
N TRP A 268 11.59 8.49 6.18
CA TRP A 268 11.19 9.69 5.47
C TRP A 268 12.27 10.14 4.48
N PRO A 269 11.94 10.30 3.19
CA PRO A 269 12.94 10.58 2.15
C PRO A 269 13.29 12.07 2.13
N GLU A 270 14.29 12.44 2.94
CA GLU A 270 14.75 13.82 3.08
C GLU A 270 15.10 14.46 1.73
N HIS A 271 14.57 15.67 1.49
CA HIS A 271 14.70 16.45 0.25
C HIS A 271 14.10 15.82 -1.01
N ALA A 272 13.41 14.69 -0.90
CA ALA A 272 12.73 14.14 -2.06
C ALA A 272 11.48 14.97 -2.37
N ASP A 273 11.20 15.16 -3.66
CA ASP A 273 10.01 15.85 -4.12
C ASP A 273 8.73 15.29 -3.48
N GLY A 274 7.85 16.20 -3.06
CA GLY A 274 6.58 15.91 -2.39
C GLY A 274 6.69 15.38 -0.96
N SER A 275 7.90 15.18 -0.40
CA SER A 275 8.05 14.64 0.98
C SER A 275 7.71 15.64 2.10
N GLY A 276 7.62 16.93 1.76
CA GLY A 276 7.46 18.04 2.69
C GLY A 276 8.79 18.54 3.25
N ARG A 277 8.74 19.52 4.15
CA ARG A 277 9.97 20.15 4.68
C ARG A 277 10.67 19.32 5.76
N TYR A 278 9.89 18.54 6.49
CA TYR A 278 10.30 17.63 7.56
C TYR A 278 9.15 16.63 7.75
N PRO A 279 9.38 15.48 8.41
CA PRO A 279 8.30 14.52 8.61
C PRO A 279 7.20 15.12 9.49
N LEU A 280 5.95 14.93 9.09
CA LEU A 280 4.75 15.52 9.65
C LEU A 280 4.77 17.06 9.54
N SER A 281 5.28 17.61 8.44
CA SER A 281 5.16 19.04 8.12
C SER A 281 3.72 19.45 7.85
N GLU A 282 2.91 18.54 7.31
CA GLU A 282 1.52 18.81 7.01
C GLU A 282 0.64 18.66 8.25
N PRO A 283 -0.26 19.62 8.53
CA PRO A 283 -1.19 19.48 9.64
C PRO A 283 -2.06 18.22 9.51
N GLU A 284 -2.38 17.78 8.30
CA GLU A 284 -3.16 16.59 7.99
C GLU A 284 -2.52 15.33 8.58
N THR A 285 -1.29 15.02 8.17
CA THR A 285 -0.54 13.85 8.68
C THR A 285 -0.24 13.99 10.17
N ARG A 286 0.13 15.19 10.63
CA ARG A 286 0.43 15.45 12.04
C ARG A 286 -0.78 15.19 12.94
N LYS A 287 -1.96 15.67 12.57
CA LYS A 287 -3.18 15.51 13.37
C LYS A 287 -3.65 14.07 13.43
N LEU A 288 -3.50 13.33 12.33
CA LEU A 288 -3.72 11.88 12.31
C LEU A 288 -2.79 11.18 13.31
N VAL A 289 -1.47 11.43 13.24
CA VAL A 289 -0.50 10.81 14.14
C VAL A 289 -0.74 11.19 15.61
N GLU A 290 -0.99 12.46 15.91
CA GLU A 290 -1.32 12.92 17.27
C GLU A 290 -2.54 12.17 17.82
N TRP A 291 -3.59 12.01 17.01
CA TRP A 291 -4.80 11.28 17.39
C TRP A 291 -4.59 9.76 17.53
N MET A 292 -3.75 9.16 16.69
CA MET A 292 -3.38 7.75 16.80
C MET A 292 -2.62 7.47 18.09
N LEU A 293 -1.71 8.38 18.50
CA LEU A 293 -0.90 8.22 19.71
C LEU A 293 -1.73 8.27 21.00
N THR A 294 -2.96 8.78 20.96
CA THR A 294 -3.89 8.71 22.12
C THR A 294 -4.68 7.40 22.17
N ARG A 295 -4.43 6.45 21.25
CA ARG A 295 -5.18 5.20 21.11
C ARG A 295 -4.28 3.99 21.18
N ASP A 296 -4.44 3.23 22.24
CA ASP A 296 -3.72 1.98 22.41
C ASP A 296 -4.45 0.78 21.80
N ASN A 297 -5.73 0.94 21.48
CA ASN A 297 -6.60 -0.13 21.00
C ASN A 297 -6.53 -0.38 19.48
N ILE A 298 -5.81 0.43 18.71
CA ILE A 298 -5.61 0.20 17.28
C ILE A 298 -4.69 -1.03 17.11
N VAL A 299 -5.21 -2.08 16.48
CA VAL A 299 -4.52 -3.36 16.24
C VAL A 299 -4.03 -3.48 14.80
N CYS A 300 -4.73 -2.85 13.86
CA CYS A 300 -4.45 -2.91 12.43
C CYS A 300 -4.78 -1.57 11.77
N ALA A 301 -4.02 -1.20 10.74
CA ALA A 301 -4.28 -0.07 9.86
C ALA A 301 -4.46 -0.56 8.41
N LEU A 302 -5.45 0.00 7.70
CA LEU A 302 -5.73 -0.24 6.29
C LEU A 302 -5.80 1.11 5.56
N ALA A 303 -5.00 1.29 4.51
CA ALA A 303 -5.02 2.48 3.69
C ALA A 303 -5.66 2.21 2.33
N PHE A 304 -6.60 3.07 1.91
CA PHE A 304 -7.07 3.11 0.53
C PHE A 304 -6.25 4.13 -0.26
N VAL A 305 -5.25 3.62 -0.98
CA VAL A 305 -4.27 4.42 -1.74
C VAL A 305 -4.00 3.75 -3.09
N PRO A 306 -3.46 4.46 -4.09
CA PRO A 306 -3.18 3.87 -5.41
C PRO A 306 -2.25 2.64 -5.39
N GLY A 307 -1.33 2.58 -4.42
CA GLY A 307 -0.40 1.46 -4.26
C GLY A 307 -0.96 0.33 -3.39
N ASP A 308 -0.47 -0.89 -3.62
CA ASP A 308 -0.86 -2.07 -2.86
C ASP A 308 0.33 -2.70 -2.12
N ASN A 309 0.09 -3.19 -0.89
CA ASN A 309 1.01 -4.07 -0.17
C ASN A 309 0.40 -5.41 0.27
N ILE A 310 -0.86 -5.68 -0.09
CA ILE A 310 -1.55 -6.93 0.24
C ILE A 310 -1.18 -8.00 -0.80
N LEU A 311 -1.33 -7.70 -2.08
CA LEU A 311 -0.92 -8.56 -3.20
C LEU A 311 0.59 -8.43 -3.47
N ASN A 312 1.13 -7.22 -3.35
CA ASN A 312 2.56 -6.92 -3.45
C ASN A 312 3.20 -6.96 -2.06
N MET A 313 3.39 -8.16 -1.52
CA MET A 313 3.98 -8.35 -0.19
C MET A 313 5.31 -7.58 -0.05
N PRO A 314 5.49 -6.77 1.01
CA PRO A 314 6.75 -6.07 1.25
C PRO A 314 7.93 -7.02 1.42
N VAL A 315 9.14 -6.50 1.21
CA VAL A 315 10.36 -7.27 1.48
C VAL A 315 10.41 -7.75 2.93
N VAL A 316 10.78 -9.01 3.13
CA VAL A 316 10.78 -9.64 4.45
C VAL A 316 12.19 -9.64 5.04
N GLY A 317 12.31 -9.31 6.33
CA GLY A 317 13.55 -9.43 7.10
C GLY A 317 14.64 -8.42 6.74
N LYS A 318 14.34 -7.45 5.86
CA LYS A 318 15.27 -6.38 5.48
C LYS A 318 15.09 -5.15 6.37
N THR A 319 16.21 -4.54 6.72
CA THR A 319 16.28 -3.32 7.53
C THR A 319 17.01 -2.22 6.79
N ALA A 320 16.76 -0.98 7.19
CA ALA A 320 17.47 0.18 6.69
C ALA A 320 18.96 0.08 7.03
N PRO A 321 19.84 0.85 6.36
CA PRO A 321 21.28 0.79 6.59
C PRO A 321 21.72 1.02 8.06
N ASP A 322 20.91 1.72 8.86
CA ASP A 322 21.16 1.93 10.29
C ASP A 322 20.74 0.75 11.19
N GLY A 323 20.08 -0.25 10.61
CA GLY A 323 19.59 -1.47 11.28
C GLY A 323 18.43 -1.24 12.25
N ARG A 324 17.84 -0.04 12.32
CA ARG A 324 16.84 0.30 13.33
C ARG A 324 15.42 0.03 12.88
N GLU A 325 15.14 0.26 11.62
CA GLU A 325 13.79 0.19 11.06
C GLU A 325 13.72 -0.84 9.90
N PRO A 326 12.69 -1.69 9.83
CA PRO A 326 12.51 -2.57 8.68
C PRO A 326 12.18 -1.75 7.41
N THR A 327 12.66 -2.17 6.24
CA THR A 327 12.26 -1.58 4.94
C THR A 327 11.00 -2.23 4.35
N GLY A 328 10.39 -3.16 5.10
CA GLY A 328 9.20 -3.91 4.73
C GLY A 328 8.63 -4.56 5.99
N ILE A 329 8.56 -5.89 6.04
CA ILE A 329 8.01 -6.63 7.18
C ILE A 329 9.05 -7.51 7.88
N GLU A 330 8.82 -7.79 9.16
CA GLU A 330 9.58 -8.75 9.95
C GLU A 330 9.32 -10.19 9.47
N GLU A 331 10.31 -11.07 9.61
CA GLU A 331 10.18 -12.48 9.22
C GLU A 331 9.04 -13.19 9.98
N ASP A 332 8.94 -12.94 11.28
CA ASP A 332 7.91 -13.53 12.15
C ASP A 332 6.49 -13.03 11.81
N ASP A 333 6.36 -11.93 11.07
CA ASP A 333 5.07 -11.35 10.66
C ASP A 333 4.62 -11.84 9.26
N LYS A 334 5.51 -12.48 8.50
CA LYS A 334 5.23 -12.96 7.13
C LYS A 334 3.99 -13.85 7.04
N ALA A 335 3.81 -14.77 7.99
CA ALA A 335 2.68 -15.70 7.97
C ALA A 335 1.33 -14.97 8.04
N VAL A 336 1.25 -13.87 8.79
CA VAL A 336 0.05 -13.03 8.88
C VAL A 336 -0.21 -12.32 7.56
N TYR A 337 0.81 -11.73 6.94
CA TYR A 337 0.67 -11.08 5.63
C TYR A 337 0.24 -12.08 4.54
N THR A 338 0.80 -13.29 4.53
CA THR A 338 0.34 -14.37 3.62
C THR A 338 -1.12 -14.68 3.84
N LYS A 339 -1.57 -14.83 5.09
CA LYS A 339 -2.97 -15.15 5.39
C LYS A 339 -3.93 -14.05 4.95
N VAL A 340 -3.58 -12.79 5.20
CA VAL A 340 -4.40 -11.64 4.77
C VAL A 340 -4.43 -11.55 3.24
N GLN A 341 -3.30 -11.80 2.56
CA GLN A 341 -3.25 -11.87 1.11
C GLN A 341 -4.16 -12.97 0.55
N GLU A 342 -4.18 -14.17 1.15
CA GLU A 342 -5.07 -15.26 0.73
C GLU A 342 -6.54 -14.87 0.85
N VAL A 343 -6.94 -14.31 2.00
CA VAL A 343 -8.32 -13.84 2.23
C VAL A 343 -8.70 -12.76 1.22
N PHE A 344 -7.80 -11.81 0.97
CA PHE A 344 -8.04 -10.74 -0.02
C PHE A 344 -8.20 -11.30 -1.43
N LYS A 345 -7.34 -12.24 -1.86
CA LYS A 345 -7.43 -12.92 -3.16
C LYS A 345 -8.71 -13.73 -3.31
N GLU A 346 -9.13 -14.43 -2.25
CA GLU A 346 -10.36 -15.23 -2.27
C GLU A 346 -11.60 -14.35 -2.47
N ILE A 347 -11.62 -13.17 -1.82
CA ILE A 347 -12.76 -12.25 -1.87
C ILE A 347 -12.79 -11.45 -3.17
N THR A 348 -11.68 -10.82 -3.53
CA THR A 348 -11.61 -9.85 -4.65
C THR A 348 -11.24 -10.50 -5.98
N ARG A 349 -10.68 -11.72 -5.93
CA ARG A 349 -10.13 -12.45 -7.10
C ARG A 349 -9.03 -11.70 -7.85
N GLN A 350 -8.49 -10.64 -7.25
CA GLN A 350 -7.38 -9.89 -7.81
C GLN A 350 -6.13 -10.75 -7.83
N THR A 351 -5.44 -10.75 -8.98
CA THR A 351 -4.20 -11.50 -9.23
C THR A 351 -2.97 -10.61 -9.22
N GLY A 352 -3.16 -9.30 -9.37
CA GLY A 352 -2.13 -8.29 -9.25
C GLY A 352 -2.73 -6.94 -8.87
N ALA A 353 -1.85 -6.02 -8.47
CA ALA A 353 -2.20 -4.65 -8.16
C ALA A 353 -0.99 -3.74 -8.44
N PRO A 354 -1.21 -2.43 -8.61
CA PRO A 354 -0.13 -1.46 -8.71
C PRO A 354 0.79 -1.53 -7.49
N LYS A 355 2.09 -1.49 -7.75
CA LYS A 355 3.06 -1.21 -6.69
C LYS A 355 2.98 0.28 -6.34
N ARG A 356 3.48 0.63 -5.17
CA ARG A 356 3.72 2.04 -4.81
C ARG A 356 4.70 2.69 -5.79
N GLY A 357 4.63 4.03 -5.92
CA GLY A 357 5.31 4.91 -6.89
C GLY A 357 6.85 4.81 -6.98
N PHE A 358 7.55 5.89 -7.33
CA PHE A 358 8.98 5.91 -7.72
C PHE A 358 9.87 4.92 -6.91
N GLU A 359 10.57 4.03 -7.64
CA GLU A 359 11.39 2.93 -7.11
C GLU A 359 10.68 1.86 -6.25
N GLY A 360 9.34 1.85 -6.19
CA GLY A 360 8.58 0.88 -5.40
C GLY A 360 8.68 1.09 -3.89
N SER A 361 9.05 2.30 -3.45
CA SER A 361 9.39 2.59 -2.05
C SER A 361 8.18 3.00 -1.20
N TRP A 362 8.08 2.41 0.01
CA TRP A 362 7.13 2.80 1.06
C TRP A 362 7.69 3.84 2.03
N ALA A 363 8.87 4.38 1.76
CA ALA A 363 9.50 5.45 2.52
C ALA A 363 8.57 6.66 2.70
N GLY A 364 8.46 7.15 3.93
CA GLY A 364 7.64 8.31 4.28
C GLY A 364 6.13 8.04 4.31
N SER A 365 5.69 6.78 4.17
CA SER A 365 4.26 6.47 4.05
C SER A 365 3.52 6.21 5.34
N PHE A 366 2.21 6.41 5.29
CA PHE A 366 1.31 6.04 6.38
C PHE A 366 1.41 4.54 6.68
N THR A 367 1.45 3.71 5.63
CA THR A 367 1.52 2.26 5.75
C THR A 367 2.84 1.80 6.38
N GLN A 368 3.96 2.38 5.97
CA GLN A 368 5.27 2.09 6.55
C GLN A 368 5.33 2.57 8.01
N PHE A 369 4.86 3.79 8.29
CA PHE A 369 4.80 4.33 9.65
C PHE A 369 3.96 3.48 10.60
N SER A 370 2.77 3.09 10.15
CA SER A 370 1.84 2.27 10.93
C SER A 370 2.46 0.94 11.33
N TYR A 371 3.22 0.32 10.44
CA TYR A 371 3.95 -0.91 10.74
C TYR A 371 5.19 -0.66 11.59
N ALA A 372 6.15 0.09 11.06
CA ALA A 372 7.51 0.13 11.56
C ALA A 372 7.70 0.92 12.86
N GLN A 373 6.93 2.00 13.04
CA GLN A 373 7.05 2.87 14.22
C GLN A 373 5.82 2.80 15.14
N PHE A 374 4.61 2.77 14.59
CA PHE A 374 3.40 2.63 15.41
C PHE A 374 3.19 1.19 15.91
N GLY A 375 3.73 0.19 15.19
CA GLY A 375 3.86 -1.19 15.66
C GLY A 375 2.60 -2.04 15.51
N VAL A 376 1.77 -1.76 14.50
CA VAL A 376 0.52 -2.50 14.21
C VAL A 376 0.59 -3.18 12.85
N TRP A 377 -0.30 -4.14 12.60
CA TRP A 377 -0.45 -4.70 11.25
C TRP A 377 -0.85 -3.58 10.28
N SER A 378 -0.21 -3.50 9.10
CA SER A 378 -0.47 -2.39 8.18
C SER A 378 -0.62 -2.85 6.73
N PHE A 379 -1.76 -2.53 6.15
CA PHE A 379 -2.16 -2.93 4.82
C PHE A 379 -2.55 -1.72 3.96
N ALA A 380 -2.36 -1.82 2.65
CA ALA A 380 -2.72 -0.81 1.67
C ALA A 380 -3.24 -1.48 0.40
N THR A 381 -4.30 -0.91 -0.18
CA THR A 381 -4.91 -1.39 -1.41
C THR A 381 -5.59 -0.25 -2.17
N PRO A 382 -5.57 -0.27 -3.52
CA PRO A 382 -6.42 0.63 -4.31
C PRO A 382 -7.90 0.25 -4.25
N GLY A 383 -8.26 -0.91 -3.68
CA GLY A 383 -9.63 -1.42 -3.63
C GLY A 383 -10.12 -1.95 -4.99
N TRP A 384 -9.78 -1.27 -6.08
CA TRP A 384 -10.04 -1.67 -7.46
C TRP A 384 -8.74 -1.75 -8.27
N VAL A 385 -8.73 -2.63 -9.27
CA VAL A 385 -7.66 -2.79 -10.25
C VAL A 385 -8.28 -3.02 -11.62
N ARG A 386 -7.50 -2.77 -12.68
CA ARG A 386 -7.90 -3.02 -14.07
C ARG A 386 -8.39 -4.48 -14.25
N PRO A 387 -9.45 -4.75 -15.06
CA PRO A 387 -10.08 -6.07 -15.13
C PRO A 387 -9.17 -7.25 -15.52
N ASP A 388 -8.11 -7.03 -16.31
CA ASP A 388 -7.11 -8.06 -16.65
C ASP A 388 -6.35 -8.59 -15.42
N LEU A 389 -6.38 -7.85 -14.32
CA LEU A 389 -5.82 -8.23 -13.04
C LEU A 389 -6.83 -8.95 -12.14
N VAL A 390 -8.01 -9.30 -12.63
CA VAL A 390 -9.06 -10.02 -11.87
C VAL A 390 -9.38 -11.35 -12.57
N LYS A 391 -9.47 -12.45 -11.82
CA LYS A 391 -9.92 -13.73 -12.40
C LYS A 391 -11.41 -13.68 -12.71
N GLU A 392 -11.77 -13.96 -13.97
CA GLU A 392 -13.15 -14.14 -14.39
C GLU A 392 -13.82 -15.30 -13.65
N GLU A 393 -15.12 -15.15 -13.42
CA GLU A 393 -15.98 -16.17 -12.84
C GLU A 393 -16.31 -17.20 -13.93
N GLN A 394 -15.85 -18.45 -13.77
CA GLN A 394 -16.39 -19.54 -14.58
C GLN A 394 -17.83 -19.76 -14.14
N VAL A 395 -18.78 -19.24 -14.91
CA VAL A 395 -20.18 -19.61 -14.77
C VAL A 395 -20.28 -21.09 -15.16
N GLU A 396 -20.38 -21.98 -14.17
CA GLU A 396 -20.87 -23.34 -14.40
C GLU A 396 -22.29 -23.21 -14.94
N GLY A 397 -22.40 -23.23 -16.27
CA GLY A 397 -23.66 -23.33 -16.96
C GLY A 397 -24.34 -24.61 -16.55
N ASP A 398 -25.50 -24.46 -15.93
CA ASP A 398 -26.50 -25.51 -15.76
C ASP A 398 -26.90 -26.00 -17.16
N THR A 399 -26.17 -26.99 -17.68
CA THR A 399 -26.60 -27.80 -18.82
C THR A 399 -27.03 -29.15 -18.30
N ASP A 400 -28.35 -29.29 -18.21
CA ASP A 400 -29.06 -30.56 -18.17
C ASP A 400 -28.40 -31.59 -19.11
N GLY A 401 -28.19 -32.78 -18.55
CA GLY A 401 -27.29 -33.76 -19.11
C GLY A 401 -27.76 -34.49 -20.37
N GLU A 402 -26.79 -35.09 -21.04
CA GLU A 402 -26.93 -36.41 -21.64
C GLU A 402 -25.57 -37.10 -21.56
N GLY A 403 -25.54 -38.25 -20.87
CA GLY A 403 -24.32 -38.87 -20.39
C GLY A 403 -23.52 -39.66 -21.42
N LYS A 404 -22.33 -40.10 -20.98
CA LYS A 404 -21.75 -41.37 -21.41
C LYS A 404 -20.77 -41.92 -20.36
N GLU A 405 -21.29 -42.91 -19.66
CA GLU A 405 -20.66 -44.09 -19.06
C GLU A 405 -19.19 -44.03 -18.58
N LYS A 406 -19.05 -44.12 -17.26
CA LYS A 406 -17.89 -44.70 -16.59
C LYS A 406 -17.89 -46.22 -16.80
N GLY A 407 -16.83 -46.73 -17.43
CA GLY A 407 -16.39 -48.11 -17.27
C GLY A 407 -15.13 -48.13 -16.41
N GLU A 408 -15.28 -48.52 -15.14
CA GLU A 408 -14.17 -48.91 -14.27
C GLU A 408 -13.69 -50.32 -14.64
N THR A 409 -12.38 -50.51 -14.80
CA THR A 409 -11.75 -51.80 -14.49
C THR A 409 -10.41 -51.56 -13.81
N GLU A 410 -10.25 -52.21 -12.65
CA GLU A 410 -9.10 -52.19 -11.75
C GLU A 410 -7.85 -52.92 -12.28
N ALA A 411 -6.69 -52.39 -11.86
CA ALA A 411 -5.48 -53.04 -11.31
C ALA A 411 -4.58 -54.01 -12.13
N SER A 412 -3.39 -53.49 -12.45
CA SER A 412 -2.00 -53.99 -12.19
C SER A 412 -1.51 -55.31 -12.84
N PRO A 413 -0.18 -55.62 -12.93
CA PRO A 413 1.06 -54.86 -12.66
C PRO A 413 2.17 -54.96 -13.77
N GLU A 414 3.29 -54.26 -13.53
CA GLU A 414 4.69 -54.58 -13.89
C GLU A 414 5.28 -54.36 -15.31
N SER A 415 6.32 -53.49 -15.30
CA SER A 415 7.66 -53.60 -15.90
C SER A 415 7.89 -53.42 -17.41
N ASP A 416 8.79 -52.46 -17.68
CA ASP A 416 9.46 -52.05 -18.93
C ASP A 416 10.13 -53.17 -19.75
N PRO A 417 10.29 -52.98 -21.09
CA PRO A 417 11.56 -52.45 -21.60
C PRO A 417 11.46 -51.42 -22.76
N HIS A 418 12.42 -50.47 -22.75
CA HIS A 418 12.98 -49.62 -23.84
C HIS A 418 12.64 -50.03 -25.29
N ASP A 419 12.50 -49.18 -26.31
CA ASP A 419 13.33 -48.04 -26.76
C ASP A 419 12.60 -47.47 -28.01
N THR A 420 12.33 -46.18 -28.24
CA THR A 420 13.29 -45.18 -28.74
C THR A 420 12.59 -43.81 -28.91
N PRO A 421 13.34 -42.69 -28.91
CA PRO A 421 12.85 -41.35 -28.55
C PRO A 421 12.64 -40.44 -29.78
N HIS A 422 11.74 -39.46 -29.63
CA HIS A 422 11.73 -38.25 -30.46
C HIS A 422 12.28 -37.09 -29.62
N ASP A 423 13.42 -36.55 -30.07
CA ASP A 423 14.21 -35.49 -29.46
C ASP A 423 13.43 -34.17 -29.28
N ILE A 424 13.42 -33.69 -28.04
CA ILE A 424 13.22 -32.28 -27.68
C ILE A 424 14.63 -31.73 -27.42
N PRO A 425 15.06 -30.60 -28.01
CA PRO A 425 16.35 -30.01 -27.69
C PRO A 425 16.38 -29.59 -26.21
N ASP A 426 17.31 -30.20 -25.47
CA ASP A 426 17.70 -29.85 -24.11
C ASP A 426 18.48 -28.54 -24.15
N ASP A 427 17.99 -27.51 -23.46
CA ASP A 427 18.61 -26.19 -23.33
C ASP A 427 19.64 -26.20 -22.17
N SER A 428 20.36 -27.30 -22.00
CA SER A 428 21.49 -27.38 -21.09
C SER A 428 22.70 -26.71 -21.75
N LEU A 429 23.04 -25.50 -21.27
CA LEU A 429 24.31 -24.85 -21.58
C LEU A 429 25.43 -25.85 -21.28
N ASP A 430 26.31 -26.13 -22.25
CA ASP A 430 27.49 -26.98 -22.06
C ASP A 430 28.44 -26.31 -21.07
N LEU A 431 28.27 -26.62 -19.79
CA LEU A 431 29.03 -26.03 -18.67
C LEU A 431 30.54 -26.24 -18.81
N GLU A 432 30.97 -27.32 -19.48
CA GLU A 432 32.38 -27.60 -19.72
C GLU A 432 32.94 -26.71 -20.84
N ALA A 433 32.13 -26.41 -21.86
CA ALA A 433 32.48 -25.42 -22.88
C ALA A 433 32.58 -24.00 -22.29
N GLU A 434 31.68 -23.63 -21.37
CA GLU A 434 31.73 -22.34 -20.68
C GLU A 434 32.94 -22.24 -19.74
N ARG A 435 33.22 -23.28 -18.96
CA ARG A 435 34.42 -23.37 -18.13
C ARG A 435 35.69 -23.16 -18.96
N ARG A 436 35.79 -23.81 -20.13
CA ARG A 436 36.92 -23.65 -21.05
C ARG A 436 37.01 -22.24 -21.62
N ALA A 437 35.90 -21.63 -22.01
CA ALA A 437 35.86 -20.27 -22.54
C ALA A 437 36.31 -19.22 -21.51
N LEU A 438 35.91 -19.37 -20.24
CA LEU A 438 36.32 -18.49 -19.15
C LEU A 438 37.83 -18.60 -18.86
N LEU A 439 38.38 -19.83 -18.87
CA LEU A 439 39.81 -20.06 -18.70
C LEU A 439 40.63 -19.48 -19.87
N GLU A 440 40.17 -19.65 -21.12
CA GLU A 440 40.82 -19.07 -22.31
C GLU A 440 40.82 -17.53 -22.30
N ARG A 441 39.83 -16.91 -21.63
CA ARG A 441 39.75 -15.45 -21.38
C ARG A 441 40.55 -14.98 -20.16
N GLY A 442 41.31 -15.87 -19.52
CA GLY A 442 42.18 -15.54 -18.39
C GLY A 442 41.44 -15.37 -17.05
N VAL A 443 40.21 -15.86 -16.92
CA VAL A 443 39.48 -15.86 -15.66
C VAL A 443 40.15 -16.86 -14.69
N PRO A 444 40.53 -16.45 -13.46
CA PRO A 444 41.10 -17.35 -12.47
C PRO A 444 40.19 -18.54 -12.17
N GLY A 445 40.78 -19.73 -12.01
CA GLY A 445 40.02 -20.97 -11.85
C GLY A 445 38.95 -20.91 -10.75
N PHE A 446 39.22 -20.28 -9.61
CA PHE A 446 38.23 -20.16 -8.53
C PHE A 446 36.99 -19.34 -8.93
N LEU A 447 37.13 -18.37 -9.84
CA LEU A 447 35.99 -17.59 -10.36
C LEU A 447 35.28 -18.34 -11.48
N THR A 448 36.03 -19.09 -12.30
CA THR A 448 35.43 -19.99 -13.29
C THR A 448 34.52 -21.02 -12.62
N GLU A 449 35.00 -21.67 -11.56
CA GLU A 449 34.20 -22.62 -10.76
C GLU A 449 33.00 -21.93 -10.11
N PHE A 450 33.17 -20.71 -9.59
CA PHE A 450 32.09 -19.95 -8.98
C PHE A 450 30.98 -19.57 -9.99
N ILE A 451 31.35 -19.21 -11.22
CA ILE A 451 30.39 -18.81 -12.26
C ILE A 451 29.53 -20.00 -12.71
N VAL A 452 30.16 -21.16 -12.97
CA VAL A 452 29.43 -22.34 -13.48
C VAL A 452 28.80 -23.21 -12.39
N ALA A 453 29.06 -22.92 -11.11
CA ALA A 453 28.48 -23.64 -9.97
C ALA A 453 26.95 -23.50 -9.91
N THR A 454 26.29 -24.44 -9.24
CA THR A 454 24.88 -24.28 -8.85
C THR A 454 24.71 -23.23 -7.75
N ALA A 455 23.48 -22.78 -7.50
CA ALA A 455 23.20 -21.82 -6.43
C ALA A 455 23.60 -22.36 -5.04
N GLU A 456 23.42 -23.66 -4.80
CA GLU A 456 23.82 -24.32 -3.55
C GLU A 456 25.34 -24.41 -3.40
N GLU A 457 26.05 -24.76 -4.47
CA GLU A 457 27.53 -24.82 -4.47
C GLU A 457 28.15 -23.43 -4.30
N ARG A 458 27.58 -22.38 -4.92
CA ARG A 458 28.03 -21.00 -4.71
C ARG A 458 27.89 -20.55 -3.26
N ALA A 459 26.77 -20.91 -2.60
CA ALA A 459 26.56 -20.59 -1.20
C ALA A 459 27.63 -21.26 -0.31
N ALA A 460 28.00 -22.51 -0.61
CA ALA A 460 29.09 -23.21 0.08
C ALA A 460 30.46 -22.55 -0.18
N MET A 461 30.76 -22.17 -1.42
CA MET A 461 32.00 -21.46 -1.77
C MET A 461 32.12 -20.09 -1.10
N MET A 462 31.01 -19.35 -0.93
CA MET A 462 30.99 -18.07 -0.22
C MET A 462 31.22 -18.24 1.28
N ALA A 463 30.68 -19.31 1.89
CA ALA A 463 30.95 -19.63 3.29
C ALA A 463 32.45 -19.94 3.51
N GLU A 464 33.08 -20.70 2.62
CA GLU A 464 34.53 -20.95 2.67
C GLU A 464 35.36 -19.67 2.41
N PHE A 465 34.87 -18.75 1.58
CA PHE A 465 35.51 -17.46 1.32
C PHE A 465 35.52 -16.54 2.56
N ASP A 466 34.59 -16.72 3.49
CA ASP A 466 34.59 -15.98 4.75
C ASP A 466 35.56 -16.53 5.80
N GLU A 467 36.10 -17.73 5.58
CA GLU A 467 37.07 -18.38 6.47
C GLU A 467 38.53 -18.23 6.01
N ILE A 468 38.79 -17.75 4.78
CA ILE A 468 40.16 -17.50 4.29
C ILE A 468 40.80 -16.27 4.90
N SER A 469 42.14 -16.29 4.97
CA SER A 469 42.94 -15.19 5.52
C SER A 469 42.69 -13.87 4.78
N GLU A 470 42.75 -12.75 5.51
CA GLU A 470 42.49 -11.41 4.98
C GLU A 470 43.41 -11.05 3.81
N GLN A 471 44.66 -11.54 3.84
CA GLN A 471 45.64 -11.34 2.78
C GLN A 471 45.24 -12.08 1.48
N GLU A 472 44.66 -13.28 1.60
CA GLU A 472 44.18 -14.06 0.46
C GLU A 472 42.84 -13.52 -0.08
N ARG A 473 41.96 -13.07 0.81
CA ARG A 473 40.69 -12.42 0.44
C ARG A 473 40.91 -11.16 -0.39
N THR A 474 41.87 -10.34 0.04
CA THR A 474 42.26 -9.10 -0.68
C THR A 474 42.84 -9.42 -2.06
N ALA A 475 43.70 -10.44 -2.15
CA ALA A 475 44.27 -10.86 -3.44
C ALA A 475 43.19 -11.39 -4.41
N ARG A 476 42.21 -12.16 -3.91
CA ARG A 476 41.10 -12.66 -4.73
C ARG A 476 40.15 -11.53 -5.17
N MET A 477 39.87 -10.55 -4.31
CA MET A 477 39.06 -9.39 -4.67
C MET A 477 39.78 -8.48 -5.70
N GLN A 478 41.10 -8.33 -5.56
CA GLN A 478 41.92 -7.61 -6.54
C GLN A 478 41.95 -8.33 -7.89
N ALA A 479 41.93 -9.67 -7.90
CA ALA A 479 41.83 -10.46 -9.13
C ALA A 479 40.49 -10.24 -9.85
N VAL A 480 39.38 -10.12 -9.11
CA VAL A 480 38.06 -9.77 -9.69
C VAL A 480 38.10 -8.39 -10.35
N MET A 481 38.68 -7.39 -9.70
CA MET A 481 38.77 -6.02 -10.24
C MET A 481 39.65 -5.91 -11.51
N GLN A 482 40.51 -6.90 -11.77
CA GLN A 482 41.37 -6.95 -12.95
C GLN A 482 40.75 -7.72 -14.13
N LEU A 483 39.56 -8.30 -13.95
CA LEU A 483 38.85 -9.00 -15.02
C LEU A 483 38.15 -8.03 -15.98
N PRO A 484 37.83 -8.46 -17.21
CA PRO A 484 36.94 -7.72 -18.09
C PRO A 484 35.60 -7.39 -17.41
N GLU A 485 35.07 -6.19 -17.68
CA GLU A 485 33.88 -5.63 -17.01
C GLU A 485 32.66 -6.56 -17.08
N GLU A 486 32.50 -7.25 -18.20
CA GLU A 486 31.48 -8.27 -18.43
C GLU A 486 31.53 -9.44 -17.42
N ILE A 487 32.73 -9.90 -17.04
CA ILE A 487 32.89 -10.98 -16.06
C ILE A 487 32.70 -10.44 -14.64
N GLN A 488 33.09 -9.18 -14.39
CA GLN A 488 32.83 -8.52 -13.11
C GLN A 488 31.33 -8.38 -12.84
N LEU A 489 30.55 -8.04 -13.87
CA LEU A 489 29.08 -7.94 -13.81
C LEU A 489 28.44 -9.29 -13.50
N ARG A 490 28.88 -10.37 -14.16
CA ARG A 490 28.40 -11.74 -13.88
C ARG A 490 28.71 -12.18 -12.45
N VAL A 491 29.95 -11.99 -11.99
CA VAL A 491 30.35 -12.32 -10.62
C VAL A 491 29.56 -11.50 -9.59
N ARG A 492 29.33 -10.20 -9.84
CA ARG A 492 28.53 -9.33 -8.96
C ARG A 492 27.08 -9.80 -8.88
N ALA A 493 26.46 -10.10 -10.02
CA ALA A 493 25.09 -10.62 -10.07
C ALA A 493 24.97 -11.90 -9.22
N LEU A 494 25.88 -12.86 -9.44
CA LEU A 494 25.91 -14.13 -8.72
C LEU A 494 26.17 -13.98 -7.20
N ILE A 495 27.04 -13.07 -6.77
CA ILE A 495 27.28 -12.76 -5.35
C ILE A 495 26.03 -12.14 -4.70
N SER A 496 25.30 -11.31 -5.46
CA SER A 496 24.07 -10.64 -4.99
C SER A 496 22.81 -11.51 -5.08
N GLY A 497 22.94 -12.79 -5.46
CA GLY A 497 21.83 -13.72 -5.63
C GLY A 497 20.91 -13.36 -6.81
N GLN A 498 21.37 -12.51 -7.73
CA GLN A 498 20.66 -12.15 -8.95
C GLN A 498 20.90 -13.21 -10.04
N PRO A 499 19.99 -13.34 -11.03
CA PRO A 499 20.20 -14.23 -12.18
C PRO A 499 21.50 -13.90 -12.92
N ASP A 500 22.27 -14.92 -13.33
CA ASP A 500 23.48 -14.70 -14.15
C ASP A 500 23.07 -14.09 -15.50
N PRO A 501 23.60 -12.90 -15.87
CA PRO A 501 23.24 -12.25 -17.14
C PRO A 501 23.78 -12.98 -18.38
N GLY A 502 24.55 -14.06 -18.21
CA GLY A 502 25.00 -14.93 -19.31
C GLY A 502 26.16 -14.35 -20.12
N PRO A 503 26.71 -15.11 -21.11
CA PRO A 503 27.80 -14.64 -21.95
C PRO A 503 27.29 -13.67 -23.03
N PHE A 504 27.64 -12.38 -22.95
CA PHE A 504 27.45 -11.45 -24.07
C PHE A 504 28.47 -11.73 -25.18
N ALA A 505 28.01 -11.84 -26.42
CA ALA A 505 28.85 -12.05 -27.61
C ALA A 505 29.86 -10.90 -27.76
N SER A 506 31.13 -11.24 -27.96
CA SER A 506 32.25 -10.30 -27.98
C SER A 506 32.12 -9.25 -29.10
N ALA A 507 32.15 -7.98 -28.71
CA ALA A 507 32.55 -6.90 -29.59
C ALA A 507 34.00 -7.07 -30.04
N THR A 508 34.28 -6.99 -31.35
CA THR A 508 35.62 -6.73 -31.87
C THR A 508 35.56 -5.56 -32.85
N ASN A 509 36.35 -4.52 -32.55
CA ASN A 509 36.53 -3.35 -33.39
C ASN A 509 37.89 -3.40 -34.13
N SER A 510 37.85 -2.85 -35.34
CA SER A 510 38.89 -2.17 -36.16
C SER A 510 40.06 -2.93 -36.81
N ASP A 511 40.06 -2.81 -38.15
CA ASP A 511 41.13 -2.40 -39.08
C ASP A 511 42.39 -3.27 -39.33
N ASP A 512 42.40 -3.98 -40.48
CA ASP A 512 43.48 -3.89 -41.50
C ASP A 512 43.15 -4.66 -42.81
N ALA A 513 43.10 -3.94 -43.95
CA ALA A 513 43.29 -4.28 -45.39
C ALA A 513 42.88 -5.66 -46.03
N PRO A 514 42.89 -5.85 -47.38
CA PRO A 514 42.50 -5.03 -48.53
C PRO A 514 41.40 -5.71 -49.42
N ALA A 515 41.01 -5.03 -50.50
CA ALA A 515 40.01 -5.42 -51.50
C ALA A 515 40.04 -6.90 -51.96
N LYS A 516 38.85 -7.52 -52.06
CA LYS A 516 38.54 -8.56 -53.06
C LYS A 516 37.04 -8.69 -53.34
N THR A 517 36.76 -8.64 -54.64
CA THR A 517 35.51 -8.87 -55.36
C THR A 517 34.84 -10.21 -55.04
N GLY A 518 33.50 -10.24 -54.94
CA GLY A 518 32.76 -11.50 -54.90
C GLY A 518 31.24 -11.37 -54.80
N ARG A 519 30.58 -11.28 -55.97
CA ARG A 519 29.20 -11.70 -56.32
C ARG A 519 28.07 -11.71 -55.26
N ARG A 520 27.06 -10.91 -55.58
CA ARG A 520 25.61 -11.08 -55.28
C ARG A 520 25.16 -12.53 -55.09
N SER A 521 24.36 -12.74 -54.06
CA SER A 521 23.12 -13.53 -54.15
C SER A 521 22.05 -12.92 -53.26
N GLU A 522 21.02 -12.38 -53.89
CA GLU A 522 19.75 -11.99 -53.28
C GLU A 522 19.07 -13.22 -52.67
N LYS A 523 18.71 -13.16 -51.38
CA LYS A 523 17.56 -13.88 -50.84
C LYS A 523 16.90 -12.96 -49.82
N GLY A 524 15.78 -12.37 -50.24
CA GLY A 524 14.86 -11.68 -49.36
C GLY A 524 14.21 -12.70 -48.42
N THR A 525 14.33 -12.44 -47.14
CA THR A 525 13.47 -12.99 -46.10
C THR A 525 12.92 -11.81 -45.35
N LYS A 526 11.62 -11.55 -45.55
CA LYS A 526 10.84 -10.65 -44.70
C LYS A 526 10.89 -11.21 -43.28
N SER A 527 11.60 -10.53 -42.39
CA SER A 527 11.44 -10.71 -40.95
C SER A 527 10.04 -10.23 -40.58
N LYS A 528 9.30 -11.05 -39.81
CA LYS A 528 8.15 -10.56 -39.05
C LYS A 528 8.70 -9.70 -37.90
N PRO A 529 8.08 -8.56 -37.57
CA PRO A 529 8.50 -7.77 -36.40
C PRO A 529 8.34 -8.63 -35.13
N LYS A 530 9.32 -8.53 -34.22
CA LYS A 530 9.19 -9.08 -32.87
C LYS A 530 8.10 -8.28 -32.17
N LYS A 531 7.14 -8.96 -31.55
CA LYS A 531 6.10 -8.34 -30.74
C LYS A 531 6.79 -7.73 -29.51
N GLY A 532 6.86 -6.40 -29.43
CA GLY A 532 7.38 -5.68 -28.27
C GLY A 532 6.64 -6.08 -27.00
N LYS A 533 7.31 -6.00 -25.85
CA LYS A 533 6.69 -6.27 -24.55
C LYS A 533 5.60 -5.21 -24.32
N GLU A 534 4.34 -5.65 -24.24
CA GLU A 534 3.19 -4.76 -24.05
C GLU A 534 3.37 -3.88 -22.79
N SER A 535 3.37 -2.56 -22.98
CA SER A 535 3.55 -1.58 -21.91
C SER A 535 2.31 -1.47 -21.02
N ASP A 536 2.43 -0.93 -19.81
CA ASP A 536 1.25 -0.70 -18.96
C ASP A 536 0.29 0.33 -19.59
N GLU A 537 0.81 1.33 -20.29
CA GLU A 537 0.02 2.33 -21.01
C GLU A 537 -0.82 1.69 -22.12
N THR A 538 -0.23 0.76 -22.89
CA THR A 538 -0.94 -0.02 -23.92
C THR A 538 -2.13 -0.78 -23.33
N LYS A 539 -1.99 -1.31 -22.11
CA LYS A 539 -3.08 -2.03 -21.43
C LYS A 539 -4.18 -1.09 -20.94
N TRP A 540 -3.84 0.12 -20.49
CA TRP A 540 -4.83 1.14 -20.14
C TRP A 540 -5.58 1.66 -21.37
N LEU A 541 -4.90 1.78 -22.51
CA LEU A 541 -5.55 2.07 -23.80
C LEU A 541 -6.51 0.97 -24.22
N ALA A 542 -6.07 -0.30 -24.18
CA ALA A 542 -6.94 -1.43 -24.48
C ALA A 542 -8.17 -1.44 -23.55
N TYR A 543 -7.97 -1.17 -22.26
CA TYR A 543 -9.08 -1.03 -21.31
C TYR A 543 -10.02 0.12 -21.69
N SER A 544 -9.48 1.30 -22.03
CA SER A 544 -10.28 2.44 -22.49
C SER A 544 -11.15 2.07 -23.69
N ASP A 545 -10.55 1.45 -24.71
CA ASP A 545 -11.24 1.09 -25.95
C ASP A 545 -12.32 0.02 -25.70
N GLU A 546 -11.99 -1.03 -24.94
CA GLU A 546 -12.87 -2.19 -24.72
C GLU A 546 -13.99 -1.93 -23.70
N HIS A 547 -13.71 -1.16 -22.63
CA HIS A 547 -14.58 -1.06 -21.46
C HIS A 547 -15.19 0.34 -21.28
N LEU A 548 -14.54 1.38 -21.81
CA LEU A 548 -14.99 2.78 -21.72
C LEU A 548 -15.38 3.37 -23.09
N GLY A 549 -15.32 2.57 -24.17
CA GLY A 549 -15.65 3.03 -25.52
C GLY A 549 -14.71 4.13 -26.04
N GLY A 550 -13.45 4.09 -25.60
CA GLY A 550 -12.41 5.08 -25.95
C GLY A 550 -12.38 6.32 -25.05
N ALA A 551 -13.33 6.48 -24.12
CA ALA A 551 -13.44 7.68 -23.30
C ALA A 551 -12.31 7.87 -22.26
N GLY A 552 -11.44 6.88 -22.08
CA GLY A 552 -10.27 6.94 -21.21
C GLY A 552 -9.01 7.53 -21.87
N PHE A 553 -9.09 7.96 -23.11
CA PHE A 553 -7.97 8.56 -23.84
C PHE A 553 -8.42 9.79 -24.64
N VAL A 554 -7.66 10.87 -24.52
CA VAL A 554 -7.79 12.07 -25.36
C VAL A 554 -6.90 11.89 -26.58
N GLU A 555 -7.52 11.83 -27.75
CA GLU A 555 -6.79 11.66 -29.01
C GLU A 555 -5.82 12.81 -29.28
N TRP A 556 -4.60 12.45 -29.70
CA TRP A 556 -3.55 13.40 -30.04
C TRP A 556 -4.04 14.41 -31.08
N THR A 557 -4.12 15.67 -30.67
CA THR A 557 -4.63 16.76 -31.49
C THR A 557 -3.55 17.81 -31.69
N THR A 558 -3.32 18.20 -32.94
CA THR A 558 -2.34 19.23 -33.27
C THR A 558 -2.71 20.58 -32.64
N PHE A 559 -1.74 21.20 -31.97
CA PHE A 559 -1.87 22.50 -31.33
C PHE A 559 -0.68 23.39 -31.72
N LEU A 560 -0.92 24.70 -31.83
CA LEU A 560 0.14 25.67 -32.10
C LEU A 560 0.62 26.29 -30.77
N HIS A 561 1.65 25.68 -30.19
CA HIS A 561 2.26 26.12 -28.94
C HIS A 561 2.96 27.48 -29.11
N PRO A 562 2.76 28.43 -28.18
CA PRO A 562 3.31 29.77 -28.29
C PRO A 562 4.84 29.82 -28.34
N GLN A 563 5.53 28.85 -27.73
CA GLN A 563 7.00 28.82 -27.64
C GLN A 563 7.63 27.71 -28.48
N LEU A 564 6.92 26.61 -28.73
CA LEU A 564 7.47 25.37 -29.31
C LEU A 564 7.03 25.16 -30.76
N GLY A 565 6.08 25.95 -31.26
CA GLY A 565 5.51 25.77 -32.59
C GLY A 565 4.47 24.65 -32.62
N GLU A 566 4.49 23.81 -33.64
CA GLU A 566 3.50 22.74 -33.79
C GLU A 566 3.80 21.58 -32.82
N VAL A 567 2.82 21.24 -31.98
CA VAL A 567 2.86 20.14 -31.00
C VAL A 567 1.57 19.33 -31.11
N GLU A 568 1.50 18.19 -30.41
CA GLU A 568 0.25 17.45 -30.25
C GLU A 568 -0.09 17.29 -28.76
N ILE A 569 -1.34 17.54 -28.39
CA ILE A 569 -1.86 17.42 -27.02
C ILE A 569 -2.84 16.25 -26.97
N GLY A 570 -2.72 15.42 -25.94
CA GLY A 570 -3.54 14.22 -25.74
C GLY A 570 -2.94 13.29 -24.69
N GLY A 571 -3.48 12.08 -24.57
CA GLY A 571 -3.00 11.09 -23.61
C GLY A 571 -4.12 10.46 -22.79
N LEU A 572 -3.74 9.66 -21.79
CA LEU A 572 -4.71 9.05 -20.88
C LEU A 572 -5.45 10.12 -20.08
N VAL A 573 -6.76 9.93 -19.93
CA VAL A 573 -7.60 10.82 -19.12
C VAL A 573 -7.18 10.74 -17.65
N PRO A 574 -6.98 11.90 -16.97
CA PRO A 574 -6.66 11.91 -15.56
C PRO A 574 -7.63 11.11 -14.70
N GLY A 575 -7.09 10.25 -13.82
CA GLY A 575 -7.88 9.44 -12.88
C GLY A 575 -8.29 8.06 -13.40
N ILE A 576 -8.11 7.75 -14.70
CA ILE A 576 -8.47 6.44 -15.27
C ILE A 576 -7.83 5.26 -14.53
N ARG A 577 -6.66 5.47 -13.94
CA ARG A 577 -5.90 4.43 -13.21
C ARG A 577 -6.43 4.15 -11.81
N HIS A 578 -7.32 5.00 -11.30
CA HIS A 578 -7.70 5.04 -9.88
C HIS A 578 -9.21 4.87 -9.69
N GLU A 579 -10.01 5.27 -10.69
CA GLU A 579 -11.45 5.23 -10.60
C GLU A 579 -12.04 4.07 -11.42
N PRO A 580 -12.72 3.09 -10.78
CA PRO A 580 -13.52 2.13 -11.50
C PRO A 580 -14.68 2.81 -12.22
N PRO A 581 -15.20 2.19 -13.29
CA PRO A 581 -16.45 2.62 -13.90
C PRO A 581 -17.60 2.40 -12.91
N GLU A 582 -18.62 3.26 -12.94
CA GLU A 582 -19.73 3.26 -11.97
C GLU A 582 -20.41 1.88 -11.80
N ARG A 583 -20.51 1.11 -12.89
CA ARG A 583 -21.07 -0.25 -12.89
C ARG A 583 -20.33 -1.23 -11.98
N GLU A 584 -19.07 -0.98 -11.66
CA GLU A 584 -18.26 -1.83 -10.78
C GLU A 584 -18.28 -1.40 -9.31
N TRP A 585 -18.76 -0.19 -9.00
CA TRP A 585 -18.67 0.37 -7.64
C TRP A 585 -19.36 -0.49 -6.59
N ALA A 586 -20.57 -0.98 -6.88
CA ALA A 586 -21.32 -1.82 -5.95
C ALA A 586 -20.56 -3.13 -5.65
N ARG A 587 -20.03 -3.79 -6.69
CA ARG A 587 -19.24 -5.03 -6.57
C ARG A 587 -18.00 -4.79 -5.70
N VAL A 588 -17.23 -3.75 -6.01
CA VAL A 588 -16.00 -3.45 -5.26
C VAL A 588 -16.32 -3.09 -3.82
N ALA A 589 -17.39 -2.32 -3.57
CA ALA A 589 -17.84 -2.02 -2.21
C ALA A 589 -18.26 -3.29 -1.44
N ASP A 590 -18.96 -4.23 -2.07
CA ASP A 590 -19.30 -5.54 -1.48
C ASP A 590 -18.03 -6.31 -1.10
N GLU A 591 -17.08 -6.40 -2.02
CA GLU A 591 -15.80 -7.11 -1.83
C GLU A 591 -14.98 -6.49 -0.70
N GLN A 592 -14.82 -5.16 -0.69
CA GLN A 592 -14.05 -4.48 0.35
C GLN A 592 -14.75 -4.53 1.72
N THR A 593 -16.08 -4.48 1.76
CA THR A 593 -16.84 -4.68 3.01
C THR A 593 -16.61 -6.09 3.55
N LYS A 594 -16.71 -7.10 2.69
CA LYS A 594 -16.45 -8.49 3.07
C LYS A 594 -15.00 -8.63 3.59
N PHE A 595 -14.02 -8.08 2.88
CA PHE A 595 -12.62 -8.11 3.30
C PHE A 595 -12.41 -7.45 4.67
N VAL A 596 -12.97 -6.27 4.90
CA VAL A 596 -12.88 -5.57 6.20
C VAL A 596 -13.49 -6.42 7.32
N THR A 597 -14.64 -7.05 7.09
CA THR A 597 -15.29 -7.89 8.11
C THR A 597 -14.50 -9.17 8.41
N GLU A 598 -13.92 -9.81 7.39
CA GLU A 598 -13.04 -10.98 7.56
C GLU A 598 -11.74 -10.60 8.28
N LEU A 599 -11.15 -9.43 7.94
CA LEU A 599 -9.95 -8.91 8.61
C LEU A 599 -10.21 -8.66 10.10
N LEU A 600 -11.35 -8.08 10.47
CA LEU A 600 -11.79 -7.96 11.87
C LEU A 600 -11.97 -9.34 12.53
N GLY A 601 -12.46 -10.32 11.77
CA GLY A 601 -12.58 -11.72 12.20
C GLY A 601 -11.24 -12.34 12.61
N LEU A 602 -10.14 -11.95 11.97
CA LEU A 602 -8.80 -12.44 12.28
C LEU A 602 -8.22 -11.89 13.59
N PHE A 603 -8.71 -10.75 14.10
CA PHE A 603 -8.14 -10.06 15.26
C PHE A 603 -7.97 -10.96 16.50
N PRO A 604 -6.96 -10.68 17.35
CA PRO A 604 -6.72 -11.46 18.56
C PRO A 604 -7.90 -11.36 19.53
N LYS A 605 -8.17 -12.47 20.23
CA LYS A 605 -9.25 -12.59 21.23
C LYS A 605 -8.71 -13.22 22.51
N LEU A 606 -8.45 -12.37 23.51
CA LEU A 606 -7.90 -12.82 24.80
C LEU A 606 -9.01 -13.33 25.74
N THR A 607 -8.96 -14.63 26.02
CA THR A 607 -9.69 -15.28 27.12
C THR A 607 -8.74 -15.53 28.29
N VAL A 608 -9.24 -15.42 29.51
CA VAL A 608 -8.45 -15.64 30.73
C VAL A 608 -9.23 -16.53 31.68
N GLU A 609 -8.58 -17.57 32.20
CA GLU A 609 -9.19 -18.54 33.10
C GLU A 609 -8.20 -19.03 34.16
N ALA A 610 -8.73 -19.48 35.31
CA ALA A 610 -7.94 -20.19 36.31
C ALA A 610 -7.86 -21.67 35.90
N THR A 611 -6.65 -22.15 35.63
CA THR A 611 -6.41 -23.52 35.12
C THR A 611 -6.02 -24.51 36.21
N GLY A 612 -5.75 -24.04 37.43
CA GLY A 612 -5.47 -24.91 38.55
C GLY A 612 -5.58 -24.19 39.89
N ILE A 613 -6.35 -24.76 40.80
CA ILE A 613 -6.50 -24.33 42.18
C ILE A 613 -6.26 -25.57 43.03
N GLU A 614 -5.05 -25.72 43.56
CA GLU A 614 -4.62 -26.92 44.27
C GLU A 614 -4.25 -26.58 45.70
N ARG A 615 -4.84 -27.29 46.66
CA ARG A 615 -4.43 -27.18 48.06
C ARG A 615 -3.16 -28.02 48.27
N LEU A 616 -2.07 -27.35 48.66
CA LEU A 616 -0.80 -28.04 48.93
C LEU A 616 -0.67 -28.47 50.40
N ALA A 617 -1.22 -27.65 51.30
CA ALA A 617 -1.29 -27.90 52.73
C ALA A 617 -2.37 -27.00 53.36
N ASP A 618 -2.54 -27.08 54.69
CA ASP A 618 -3.45 -26.17 55.38
C ASP A 618 -3.00 -24.71 55.24
N GLY A 619 -3.90 -23.85 54.74
CA GLY A 619 -3.62 -22.44 54.47
C GLY A 619 -2.65 -22.18 53.31
N LEU A 620 -2.33 -23.18 52.47
CA LEU A 620 -1.36 -23.09 51.39
C LEU A 620 -1.93 -23.57 50.06
N TRP A 621 -1.91 -22.71 49.06
CA TRP A 621 -2.54 -22.96 47.76
C TRP A 621 -1.59 -22.70 46.59
N ARG A 622 -1.69 -23.53 45.56
CA ARG A 622 -1.15 -23.25 44.23
C ARG A 622 -2.28 -22.75 43.33
N VAL A 623 -2.05 -21.60 42.70
CA VAL A 623 -2.98 -20.97 41.77
C VAL A 623 -2.30 -20.81 40.41
N ARG A 624 -2.92 -21.35 39.35
CA ARG A 624 -2.51 -21.19 37.96
C ARG A 624 -3.55 -20.43 37.17
N VAL A 625 -3.11 -19.45 36.40
CA VAL A 625 -3.94 -18.65 35.50
C VAL A 625 -3.35 -18.63 34.11
N ARG A 626 -4.21 -18.83 33.12
CA ARG A 626 -3.84 -18.85 31.71
C ARG A 626 -4.55 -17.76 30.94
N GLY A 627 -3.80 -17.05 30.11
CA GLY A 627 -4.32 -16.20 29.05
C GLY A 627 -4.19 -16.91 27.71
N THR A 628 -5.31 -17.12 27.02
CA THR A 628 -5.36 -17.82 25.72
C THR A 628 -5.83 -16.86 24.64
N ASN A 629 -5.16 -16.84 23.50
CA ASN A 629 -5.60 -16.10 22.33
C ASN A 629 -6.37 -17.03 21.38
N THR A 630 -7.69 -16.87 21.34
CA THR A 630 -8.59 -17.66 20.47
C THR A 630 -8.75 -17.05 19.07
N GLY A 631 -8.19 -15.86 18.83
CA GLY A 631 -8.14 -15.21 17.51
C GLY A 631 -7.06 -15.80 16.61
N ALA A 632 -7.07 -15.43 15.33
CA ALA A 632 -6.10 -15.93 14.35
C ALA A 632 -4.76 -15.18 14.44
N LEU A 633 -4.81 -13.85 14.57
CA LEU A 633 -3.62 -13.03 14.71
C LEU A 633 -3.02 -13.15 16.12
N PRO A 634 -1.69 -13.09 16.26
CA PRO A 634 -1.03 -12.90 17.55
C PRO A 634 -1.55 -11.65 18.26
N THR A 635 -1.46 -11.61 19.61
CA THR A 635 -1.89 -10.44 20.38
C THR A 635 -1.09 -9.17 20.07
N ARG A 636 0.11 -9.31 19.49
CA ARG A 636 0.98 -8.25 19.00
C ARG A 636 1.76 -8.73 17.79
N ALA A 637 1.93 -7.87 16.79
CA ALA A 637 2.90 -8.09 15.72
C ALA A 637 4.33 -8.14 16.26
N ALA A 638 5.23 -8.86 15.58
CA ALA A 638 6.64 -8.91 15.91
C ALA A 638 7.26 -7.50 15.87
N ILE A 639 6.90 -6.69 14.88
CA ILE A 639 7.30 -5.28 14.84
C ILE A 639 6.79 -4.49 16.06
N GLY A 640 5.57 -4.77 16.52
CA GLY A 640 4.99 -4.14 17.70
C GLY A 640 5.76 -4.47 18.98
N VAL A 641 6.40 -5.63 19.06
CA VAL A 641 7.32 -5.99 20.16
C VAL A 641 8.61 -5.16 20.09
N LYS A 642 9.16 -4.94 18.88
CA LYS A 642 10.37 -4.11 18.68
C LYS A 642 10.14 -2.62 18.89
N ALA A 643 9.02 -2.09 18.39
CA ALA A 643 8.64 -0.68 18.50
C ALA A 643 8.34 -0.25 19.96
N ARG A 644 7.95 -1.19 20.82
CA ARG A 644 7.70 -0.98 22.28
C ARG A 644 6.68 0.12 22.60
N ARG A 645 5.78 0.46 21.67
CA ARG A 645 4.67 1.41 21.92
C ARG A 645 3.70 0.87 22.97
N ILE A 646 3.21 -0.34 22.76
CA ILE A 646 2.25 -1.00 23.65
C ILE A 646 2.98 -1.89 24.66
N PRO A 647 2.67 -1.82 25.97
CA PRO A 647 3.24 -2.71 26.96
C PRO A 647 2.72 -4.16 26.82
N PRO A 648 3.44 -5.17 27.32
CA PRO A 648 2.91 -6.53 27.44
C PRO A 648 1.66 -6.58 28.32
N ILE A 649 0.86 -7.65 28.22
CA ILE A 649 -0.31 -7.84 29.10
C ILE A 649 0.21 -8.09 30.51
N VAL A 650 -0.28 -7.31 31.48
CA VAL A 650 0.18 -7.39 32.88
C VAL A 650 -0.80 -8.23 33.67
N VAL A 651 -0.28 -9.21 34.40
CA VAL A 651 -1.05 -10.04 35.31
C VAL A 651 -0.58 -9.79 36.73
N ARG A 652 -1.49 -9.34 37.58
CA ARG A 652 -1.19 -9.00 38.97
C ARG A 652 -2.05 -9.82 39.92
N LEU A 653 -1.39 -10.49 40.85
CA LEU A 653 -2.03 -11.18 41.95
C LEU A 653 -2.40 -10.18 43.05
N GLY A 654 -3.66 -10.14 43.45
CA GLY A 654 -4.19 -9.19 44.44
C GLY A 654 -4.17 -9.73 45.88
N VAL A 655 -3.04 -10.29 46.32
CA VAL A 655 -2.77 -10.66 47.72
C VAL A 655 -1.63 -9.82 48.29
N GLU A 656 -1.47 -9.81 49.61
CA GLU A 656 -0.31 -9.18 50.25
C GLU A 656 0.98 -9.87 49.81
N VAL A 657 2.04 -9.08 49.57
CA VAL A 657 3.31 -9.62 49.05
C VAL A 657 3.92 -10.67 49.99
N ASP A 658 3.74 -10.51 51.30
CA ASP A 658 4.23 -11.45 52.33
C ASP A 658 3.50 -12.80 52.32
N ASP A 659 2.33 -12.87 51.67
CA ASP A 659 1.56 -14.10 51.49
C ASP A 659 1.90 -14.81 50.17
N ILE A 660 2.77 -14.24 49.33
CA ILE A 660 3.29 -14.89 48.12
C ILE A 660 4.57 -15.63 48.48
N LEU A 661 4.52 -16.96 48.47
CA LEU A 661 5.66 -17.81 48.82
C LEU A 661 6.49 -18.19 47.59
N ILE A 662 5.84 -18.39 46.45
CA ILE A 662 6.49 -18.66 45.14
C ILE A 662 5.75 -17.88 44.06
N GLY A 663 6.52 -17.30 43.13
CA GLY A 663 6.02 -16.48 42.03
C GLY A 663 6.22 -14.98 42.27
N GLN A 664 6.11 -14.18 41.22
CA GLN A 664 6.22 -12.71 41.30
C GLN A 664 4.82 -12.10 41.44
N PRO A 665 4.60 -11.07 42.28
CA PRO A 665 3.29 -10.43 42.44
C PRO A 665 2.73 -9.85 41.13
N VAL A 666 3.63 -9.47 40.22
CA VAL A 666 3.31 -8.97 38.88
C VAL A 666 4.10 -9.78 37.86
N GLN A 667 3.39 -10.34 36.89
CA GLN A 667 3.94 -11.06 35.75
C GLN A 667 3.48 -10.40 34.45
N ARG A 668 4.16 -10.70 33.34
CA ARG A 668 3.88 -10.10 32.03
C ARG A 668 3.79 -11.20 30.99
N TRP A 669 2.67 -11.26 30.28
CA TRP A 669 2.54 -12.08 29.08
C TRP A 669 2.98 -11.27 27.87
N GLY A 670 3.91 -11.85 27.09
CA GLY A 670 4.42 -11.27 25.86
C GLY A 670 3.39 -11.28 24.73
N ALA A 671 3.87 -11.41 23.49
CA ALA A 671 3.00 -11.71 22.37
C ALA A 671 2.50 -13.16 22.51
N ILE A 672 1.20 -13.34 22.61
CA ILE A 672 0.55 -14.65 22.65
C ILE A 672 0.18 -15.01 21.22
N ALA A 673 0.73 -16.12 20.71
CA ALA A 673 0.44 -16.61 19.37
C ALA A 673 -1.07 -16.81 19.16
N GLY A 674 -1.54 -16.65 17.93
CA GLY A 674 -2.93 -16.94 17.57
C GLY A 674 -3.26 -18.43 17.60
N HIS A 675 -4.47 -18.78 17.18
CA HIS A 675 -4.95 -20.16 17.04
C HIS A 675 -4.84 -20.99 18.33
N GLY A 676 -5.14 -20.38 19.49
CA GLY A 676 -5.13 -21.05 20.78
C GLY A 676 -3.78 -21.03 21.50
N GLY A 677 -2.80 -20.25 21.01
CA GLY A 677 -1.60 -19.95 21.78
C GLY A 677 -1.95 -19.37 23.15
N TYR A 678 -1.11 -19.66 24.15
CA TYR A 678 -1.36 -19.27 25.52
C TYR A 678 -0.08 -18.94 26.28
N GLU A 679 -0.25 -18.16 27.34
CA GLU A 679 0.75 -17.93 28.38
C GLU A 679 0.12 -18.28 29.74
N GLU A 680 0.89 -18.88 30.63
CA GLU A 680 0.41 -19.33 31.94
C GLU A 680 1.33 -18.83 33.05
N VAL A 681 0.73 -18.45 34.17
CA VAL A 681 1.43 -17.99 35.37
C VAL A 681 0.98 -18.80 36.57
N GLU A 682 1.94 -19.07 37.47
CA GLU A 682 1.72 -19.84 38.68
C GLU A 682 2.19 -19.04 39.91
N TRP A 683 1.43 -19.18 40.99
CA TRP A 683 1.82 -18.74 42.32
C TRP A 683 1.59 -19.85 43.35
N THR A 684 2.41 -19.84 44.40
CA THR A 684 2.09 -20.51 45.67
C THR A 684 1.85 -19.44 46.73
N ILE A 685 0.67 -19.46 47.34
CA ILE A 685 0.19 -18.40 48.24
C ILE A 685 -0.27 -18.96 49.59
N ARG A 686 -0.13 -18.15 50.64
CA ARG A 686 -0.76 -18.39 51.93
C ARG A 686 -2.14 -17.73 51.93
N ALA A 687 -3.20 -18.52 52.09
CA ALA A 687 -4.56 -18.01 52.11
C ALA A 687 -5.51 -19.00 52.79
N ALA A 688 -6.57 -18.48 53.42
CA ALA A 688 -7.60 -19.30 54.03
C ALA A 688 -8.43 -20.04 52.98
N ASP A 689 -8.89 -21.24 53.33
CA ASP A 689 -9.86 -22.00 52.53
C ASP A 689 -11.16 -21.20 52.33
N GLY A 690 -11.73 -21.26 51.13
CA GLY A 690 -12.89 -20.48 50.69
C GLY A 690 -12.64 -18.99 50.43
N SER A 691 -11.40 -18.50 50.57
CA SER A 691 -11.08 -17.10 50.26
C SER A 691 -11.12 -16.81 48.76
N THR A 692 -11.46 -15.58 48.38
CA THR A 692 -11.45 -15.12 46.98
C THR A 692 -10.18 -14.33 46.72
N VAL A 693 -9.42 -14.75 45.73
CA VAL A 693 -8.18 -14.11 45.29
C VAL A 693 -8.46 -13.35 43.99
N PRO A 694 -8.42 -12.00 44.00
CA PRO A 694 -8.55 -11.21 42.79
C PRO A 694 -7.25 -11.25 41.98
N ILE A 695 -7.37 -11.45 40.68
CA ILE A 695 -6.25 -11.44 39.73
C ILE A 695 -6.57 -10.39 38.67
N GLU A 696 -5.82 -9.29 38.69
CA GLU A 696 -5.98 -8.20 37.74
C GLU A 696 -5.23 -8.53 36.45
N ILE A 697 -5.92 -8.44 35.32
CA ILE A 697 -5.35 -8.51 33.98
C ILE A 697 -5.45 -7.10 33.39
N ARG A 698 -4.32 -6.48 33.07
CA ARG A 698 -4.29 -5.15 32.46
C ARG A 698 -3.77 -5.21 31.04
N SER A 699 -4.50 -4.59 30.13
CA SER A 699 -4.16 -4.54 28.71
C SER A 699 -4.76 -3.31 28.06
N SER A 700 -3.93 -2.48 27.45
CA SER A 700 -4.40 -1.31 26.71
C SER A 700 -5.22 -1.66 25.46
N VAL A 701 -5.05 -2.88 24.90
CA VAL A 701 -5.76 -3.34 23.69
C VAL A 701 -7.04 -4.11 24.06
N PHE A 702 -6.94 -5.01 25.05
CA PHE A 702 -8.05 -5.90 25.40
C PHE A 702 -8.88 -5.39 26.58
N GLY A 703 -8.51 -4.26 27.17
CA GLY A 703 -9.13 -3.70 28.36
C GLY A 703 -8.78 -4.45 29.64
N ASP A 704 -8.85 -3.73 30.74
CA ASP A 704 -8.57 -4.24 32.07
C ASP A 704 -9.74 -5.11 32.59
N ARG A 705 -9.42 -6.17 33.33
CA ARG A 705 -10.42 -7.05 33.94
C ARG A 705 -9.87 -7.71 35.20
N VAL A 706 -10.78 -8.14 36.09
CA VAL A 706 -10.42 -8.84 37.32
C VAL A 706 -11.04 -10.23 37.33
N LEU A 707 -10.22 -11.26 37.42
CA LEU A 707 -10.64 -12.63 37.63
C LEU A 707 -10.65 -12.93 39.13
N ASN A 708 -11.82 -13.23 39.68
CA ASN A 708 -11.96 -13.60 41.09
C ASN A 708 -11.89 -15.13 41.23
N VAL A 709 -10.79 -15.63 41.79
CA VAL A 709 -10.54 -17.07 41.97
C VAL A 709 -10.91 -17.48 43.38
N ILE A 710 -11.85 -18.40 43.53
CA ILE A 710 -12.26 -18.91 44.84
C ILE A 710 -11.37 -20.12 45.20
N LEU A 711 -10.67 -20.05 46.33
CA LEU A 711 -9.79 -21.10 46.81
C LEU A 711 -10.58 -22.20 47.51
N THR A 712 -11.14 -23.11 46.74
CA THR A 712 -11.76 -24.34 47.22
C THR A 712 -11.16 -25.51 46.45
N GLU A 713 -11.01 -26.68 47.08
CA GLU A 713 -10.67 -27.90 46.34
C GLU A 713 -11.76 -28.12 45.27
N GLY A 714 -11.36 -28.07 43.99
CA GLY A 714 -12.25 -28.47 42.90
C GLY A 714 -12.53 -29.98 42.98
N GLU A 715 -13.78 -30.39 42.72
CA GLU A 715 -14.17 -31.80 42.57
C GLU A 715 -13.35 -32.55 41.51
#